data_AF-A0A853DAG9-F1
#
_entry.id   AF-A0A853DAG9-F1
#
_cell.length_a   1.000
_cell.length_b   1.000
_cell.length_c   1.000
_cell.angle_alpha   90.00
_cell.angle_beta   90.00
_cell.angle_gamma   90.00
#
_symmetry.space_group_name_H-M   'P 1'
#
loop_
_entity.id
_entity.type
_entity.pdbx_description
1 polymer ?
#
loop_
_entity_poly.entity_id
_entity_poly.type
_entity_poly.pdbx_seq_one_letter_code
_entity_poly.pdbx_strand_id
1 'polypeptide(L)'
;MENITFFNLKKSMFALLLLVLGFTIYSALISATPPNLNPIGMHPFSGTTDSDGDGVPDHIDLDADNDGVLNTLEDANLDGDNNPETNPTDTDGDGIPNYLDIDSDGDGLLDNYEAQNFNKFQLPSGEDTDGNGLDDVYETDPGAGNGIVPIDTDGDGIPDYVDLDSDNDGILDQNESSVISTDLDCSTVPKLNFGSEPVLESGMPLSEGAIYRYSNIANGLDALVLIEEVVNGEILFLDQNQTDPEFFKPEIFFTTTSEQRRPYVDFRISFVENGSSTPVVLEELSANFIDVDGNGDYQEYNRFNTPASYTLDADNEITVQNTTGGFLVNGGSREYDGISNQVSSVNVAVEFVSIDSFVFRFGIQADIDDNFKTNVARQAGIQFDCLDNFKDPQTVNFSDDVDNDNDGYPDRLDIDSDDDGIPDNVEAQPTFGYISPSGEDTNQNGVDDAYEVGETIGLSLEDTDSDGTPDYLDDDSENDLVPDNNEGNDFNFDGIPDWTYTGVDTDGDGLDDGYEGSDINDGFDVNDEIDDPATDLPDRDGEGDVNYRDFDDDGDAINTPDEDANGNDDPTDDDTDGDGTPDYLDPNNDTDTDGDGVTDEDEEEDGTDPTDPCDFVEEHITQPQTGDYLTADCDGDGVTNGDEKEDGTDPFDPCDYNPDSITLPQTGNYLTADCDGDGVTNGDEEEDGTDPQDACDFVLDSQTVNPDSTWNASDCDGDGVTNEDEKNDGTDPLDPCSYNPDSITLPQSADWDVLDCDGDGNPNGNDPDPLTATANDDFGSTPALTEVAINILENDDFLPNADEINLGVTSLSRLGGNAAGTVTFDAETGFVNYLPTLSESNSTVTIEYQVCNVLLDPNVCASATIFIEVGANTLDAMDDVYSATVGQDGVIADSNVLSNDTLNGEPLTLADVILTSTPTDELTINEDGTVSVTPGIMAGTYTINYTICDVLNVDNCDTATVTVQVMQGSANMIDAVDDTYTATSEQEGMISGSNVLSNDTVNESVATLMDVILTSTPTEALMVNEDGSVSVVPGTMPGTYTISYTICDIMDVDNCDTAIVTVEVTQGEDNVIDAVDDSYNAGIGGGLIPNSNVLLNDTLNDAPVSLSDVILSSTPTNQLTVNEDGSVTVSSGTQPGTYTIEYTICEAGNPDNCDTATVQVVVEAIEVNQMLTPNGDLKNDFLFIRGTEYIKSSTIKIFNRWGTMVFEANNYDNINNVFDGRVRGKSAISVNDYLPAGIYFYIFNYETEQGSFTDSEYIYLSR
;
A
#
# COMPACT_ATOMS: atom_id res chain seq x y z
N MET A 1 2.34 31.91 -31.76
CA MET A 1 2.58 33.26 -32.34
C MET A 1 3.88 33.88 -31.80
N GLU A 2 4.57 34.73 -32.61
CA GLU A 2 5.62 35.73 -32.26
C GLU A 2 5.93 36.04 -30.76
N ASN A 3 7.14 36.36 -30.27
CA ASN A 3 8.42 36.75 -30.88
C ASN A 3 9.61 36.87 -29.84
N ILE A 4 10.71 36.13 -30.02
CA ILE A 4 12.08 36.67 -30.26
C ILE A 4 12.74 37.72 -29.28
N THR A 5 13.76 37.25 -28.52
CA THR A 5 15.14 37.83 -28.29
C THR A 5 15.59 38.78 -27.13
N PHE A 6 16.62 38.34 -26.38
CA PHE A 6 17.99 38.91 -26.10
C PHE A 6 18.21 40.43 -25.77
N PHE A 7 19.17 40.91 -24.95
CA PHE A 7 20.63 40.62 -24.94
C PHE A 7 21.48 41.45 -23.89
N ASN A 8 22.53 40.82 -23.32
CA ASN A 8 23.96 41.28 -23.23
C ASN A 8 24.47 42.31 -22.17
N LEU A 9 25.59 41.99 -21.46
CA LEU A 9 26.94 42.57 -21.73
C LEU A 9 28.16 42.01 -20.92
N LYS A 10 29.07 41.25 -21.59
CA LYS A 10 30.58 41.34 -21.57
C LYS A 10 31.40 41.16 -20.24
N LYS A 11 32.66 40.66 -20.19
CA LYS A 11 33.71 40.29 -21.18
C LYS A 11 34.89 39.52 -20.50
N SER A 12 35.51 38.49 -21.09
CA SER A 12 36.84 38.53 -21.81
C SER A 12 37.51 37.12 -21.85
N MET A 13 38.53 36.77 -22.65
CA MET A 13 39.01 37.21 -23.99
C MET A 13 40.25 36.37 -24.50
N PHE A 14 40.09 35.61 -25.60
CA PHE A 14 41.12 35.18 -26.62
C PHE A 14 42.10 34.01 -26.35
N ALA A 15 42.58 33.19 -27.34
CA ALA A 15 42.13 32.89 -28.73
C ALA A 15 43.02 31.85 -29.49
N LEU A 16 42.44 31.20 -30.53
CA LEU A 16 42.95 31.05 -31.94
C LEU A 16 43.37 29.66 -32.56
N LEU A 17 42.47 29.10 -33.40
CA LEU A 17 42.66 28.51 -34.77
C LEU A 17 43.20 27.07 -35.10
N LEU A 18 42.31 26.29 -35.77
CA LEU A 18 42.38 25.78 -37.19
C LEU A 18 42.45 24.25 -37.49
N LEU A 19 41.26 23.68 -37.77
CA LEU A 19 40.85 22.69 -38.82
C LEU A 19 41.66 21.37 -39.13
N VAL A 20 41.04 20.24 -38.74
CA VAL A 20 40.62 19.07 -39.58
C VAL A 20 41.59 17.93 -40.01
N LEU A 21 41.04 16.70 -39.86
CA LEU A 21 41.33 15.37 -40.46
C LEU A 21 42.51 14.50 -39.96
N GLY A 22 42.18 13.31 -39.44
CA GLY A 22 43.08 12.15 -39.30
C GLY A 22 42.75 11.21 -38.12
N PHE A 23 41.90 10.20 -38.34
CA PHE A 23 41.46 9.23 -37.32
C PHE A 23 42.50 8.13 -37.01
N THR A 24 42.31 7.39 -35.90
CA THR A 24 43.00 6.17 -35.43
C THR A 24 44.43 6.30 -34.83
N ILE A 25 44.59 6.01 -33.52
CA ILE A 25 45.39 4.95 -32.81
C ILE A 25 45.06 5.17 -31.29
N TYR A 26 44.30 4.33 -30.54
CA TYR A 26 44.48 2.95 -30.03
C TYR A 26 45.40 2.79 -28.78
N SER A 27 44.82 2.58 -27.58
CA SER A 27 45.39 1.95 -26.34
C SER A 27 44.52 2.30 -25.11
N ALA A 28 44.24 1.44 -24.12
CA ALA A 28 44.54 0.01 -23.91
C ALA A 28 43.58 -0.61 -22.85
N LEU A 29 43.65 -1.93 -22.67
CA LEU A 29 42.71 -2.77 -21.89
C LEU A 29 43.03 -2.92 -20.39
N ILE A 30 41.98 -3.24 -19.62
CA ILE A 30 41.84 -4.32 -18.61
C ILE A 30 42.66 -4.29 -17.29
N SER A 31 41.87 -4.21 -16.20
CA SER A 31 41.88 -5.00 -14.94
C SER A 31 43.05 -4.90 -13.94
N ALA A 32 42.63 -4.53 -12.72
CA ALA A 32 43.01 -5.07 -11.40
C ALA A 32 44.49 -5.27 -11.02
N THR A 33 44.86 -4.74 -9.85
CA THR A 33 44.94 -5.53 -8.60
C THR A 33 45.19 -4.57 -7.40
N PRO A 34 45.05 -5.01 -6.13
CA PRO A 34 44.36 -4.24 -5.11
C PRO A 34 45.31 -3.53 -4.12
N PRO A 35 44.78 -2.95 -3.02
CA PRO A 35 44.83 -3.72 -1.78
C PRO A 35 43.55 -3.60 -0.95
N ASN A 36 42.99 -4.76 -0.56
CA ASN A 36 41.93 -4.79 0.44
C ASN A 36 42.54 -4.76 1.87
N LEU A 37 41.76 -4.21 2.80
CA LEU A 37 41.87 -4.26 4.27
C LEU A 37 43.13 -3.69 4.95
N ASN A 38 42.89 -2.59 5.68
CA ASN A 38 43.01 -2.66 7.14
C ASN A 38 41.62 -2.32 7.74
N PRO A 39 41.17 -2.92 8.87
CA PRO A 39 39.74 -3.16 9.07
C PRO A 39 39.11 -2.46 10.30
N ILE A 40 37.81 -2.72 10.48
CA ILE A 40 36.96 -2.50 11.67
C ILE A 40 36.51 -1.05 11.92
N GLY A 41 35.56 -0.59 11.09
CA GLY A 41 34.27 -0.19 11.65
C GLY A 41 33.40 -1.44 11.75
N MET A 42 32.86 -1.74 12.93
CA MET A 42 32.07 -2.96 13.14
C MET A 42 30.58 -2.65 12.90
N HIS A 43 30.16 -2.69 11.64
CA HIS A 43 28.74 -2.92 11.33
C HIS A 43 28.44 -4.42 11.52
N PRO A 44 27.20 -4.78 11.89
CA PRO A 44 26.82 -6.18 12.05
C PRO A 44 26.94 -6.93 10.72
N PHE A 45 27.37 -8.18 10.79
CA PHE A 45 27.03 -9.15 9.75
C PHE A 45 25.53 -9.43 9.91
N SER A 46 24.72 -9.06 8.91
CA SER A 46 23.44 -9.72 8.69
C SER A 46 23.68 -11.10 8.08
N GLY A 47 22.63 -11.93 8.05
CA GLY A 47 22.56 -13.03 7.08
C GLY A 47 22.54 -12.45 5.66
N THR A 48 22.83 -13.29 4.68
CA THR A 48 22.52 -12.97 3.28
C THR A 48 21.00 -12.97 3.13
N THR A 49 20.46 -11.96 2.46
CA THR A 49 19.08 -11.94 1.97
C THR A 49 18.95 -12.97 0.84
N ASP A 50 17.74 -13.52 0.70
CA ASP A 50 17.32 -14.77 0.03
C ASP A 50 15.80 -14.56 -0.10
N SER A 51 15.34 -14.03 -1.24
CA SER A 51 14.10 -13.23 -1.35
C SER A 51 12.90 -14.04 -1.87
N ASP A 52 13.10 -14.77 -2.97
CA ASP A 52 12.28 -15.88 -3.50
C ASP A 52 12.29 -17.12 -2.59
N GLY A 53 13.40 -17.32 -1.87
CA GLY A 53 13.52 -18.40 -0.90
C GLY A 53 13.94 -19.78 -1.41
N ASP A 54 14.46 -19.96 -2.64
CA ASP A 54 14.93 -21.30 -3.08
C ASP A 54 16.11 -21.82 -2.21
N GLY A 55 16.84 -20.91 -1.55
CA GLY A 55 18.03 -21.15 -0.73
C GLY A 55 19.36 -20.73 -1.36
N VAL A 56 19.33 -19.99 -2.47
CA VAL A 56 20.41 -19.28 -3.14
C VAL A 56 20.26 -17.77 -2.80
N PRO A 57 21.22 -17.13 -2.11
CA PRO A 57 20.97 -15.78 -1.59
C PRO A 57 21.24 -14.67 -2.63
N ASP A 58 20.33 -13.71 -2.82
CA ASP A 58 20.23 -12.75 -3.96
C ASP A 58 21.56 -12.30 -4.58
N HIS A 59 22.54 -11.88 -3.78
CA HIS A 59 23.88 -11.45 -4.22
C HIS A 59 24.71 -12.49 -5.04
N ILE A 60 24.23 -13.74 -5.16
CA ILE A 60 24.78 -14.77 -6.06
C ILE A 60 23.71 -15.39 -6.97
N ASP A 61 22.47 -14.95 -6.85
CA ASP A 61 21.34 -15.43 -7.62
C ASP A 61 21.36 -14.90 -9.06
N LEU A 62 20.70 -15.61 -9.96
CA LEU A 62 20.42 -15.19 -11.32
C LEU A 62 19.02 -14.60 -11.49
N ASP A 63 18.08 -14.90 -10.60
CA ASP A 63 16.62 -14.73 -10.70
C ASP A 63 16.07 -14.74 -9.24
N ALA A 64 16.03 -13.56 -8.58
CA ALA A 64 16.00 -13.45 -7.11
C ALA A 64 14.60 -13.33 -6.47
N ASP A 65 13.57 -13.26 -7.29
CA ASP A 65 12.13 -13.37 -7.04
C ASP A 65 11.55 -14.68 -7.65
N ASN A 66 12.31 -15.33 -8.55
CA ASN A 66 11.99 -16.60 -9.21
C ASN A 66 10.78 -16.49 -10.16
N ASP A 67 10.66 -15.32 -10.80
CA ASP A 67 9.74 -15.05 -11.92
C ASP A 67 10.25 -15.69 -13.24
N GLY A 68 11.52 -16.05 -13.33
CA GLY A 68 12.14 -16.68 -14.50
C GLY A 68 12.75 -15.70 -15.50
N VAL A 69 12.56 -14.39 -15.33
CA VAL A 69 13.40 -13.34 -15.94
C VAL A 69 14.77 -13.43 -15.22
N LEU A 70 15.67 -12.46 -15.39
CA LEU A 70 17.04 -12.63 -14.95
C LEU A 70 17.54 -11.29 -14.46
N ASN A 71 17.75 -11.10 -13.14
CA ASN A 71 18.23 -9.91 -12.41
C ASN A 71 19.12 -8.87 -13.15
N THR A 72 19.79 -9.28 -14.22
CA THR A 72 20.56 -8.47 -15.18
C THR A 72 19.78 -7.95 -16.41
N LEU A 73 18.48 -8.25 -16.54
CA LEU A 73 17.54 -7.78 -17.55
C LEU A 73 16.65 -6.70 -16.93
N GLU A 74 16.08 -6.95 -15.75
CA GLU A 74 15.32 -5.95 -14.97
C GLU A 74 16.21 -4.78 -14.49
N ASP A 75 17.54 -4.98 -14.38
CA ASP A 75 18.51 -3.88 -14.22
C ASP A 75 18.73 -3.13 -15.55
N ALA A 76 17.98 -2.05 -15.76
CA ALA A 76 18.18 -1.07 -16.82
C ALA A 76 19.60 -0.43 -16.80
N ASN A 77 20.37 -0.62 -15.72
CA ASN A 77 21.82 -0.41 -15.65
C ASN A 77 22.23 1.02 -16.04
N LEU A 78 21.46 1.99 -15.55
CA LEU A 78 21.60 3.43 -15.82
C LEU A 78 22.98 3.99 -15.42
N ASP A 79 23.65 3.30 -14.51
CA ASP A 79 24.99 3.55 -13.96
C ASP A 79 26.12 2.96 -14.85
N GLY A 80 25.87 1.82 -15.50
CA GLY A 80 26.77 1.16 -16.44
C GLY A 80 27.80 0.22 -15.81
N ASP A 81 27.54 -0.34 -14.63
CA ASP A 81 28.38 -1.35 -13.98
C ASP A 81 27.85 -2.81 -13.99
N ASN A 82 26.62 -3.04 -14.49
CA ASN A 82 25.94 -4.33 -14.63
C ASN A 82 25.82 -5.08 -13.29
N ASN A 83 25.12 -4.48 -12.33
CA ASN A 83 24.96 -5.01 -10.98
C ASN A 83 23.66 -4.48 -10.33
N PRO A 84 22.59 -5.30 -10.25
CA PRO A 84 21.27 -4.87 -9.75
C PRO A 84 21.31 -4.31 -8.31
N GLU A 85 22.24 -4.78 -7.46
CA GLU A 85 22.44 -4.23 -6.11
C GLU A 85 22.83 -2.73 -6.09
N THR A 86 23.15 -2.09 -7.23
CA THR A 86 23.68 -0.73 -7.30
C THR A 86 22.94 0.16 -8.30
N ASN A 87 21.99 0.95 -7.77
CA ASN A 87 21.01 1.71 -8.54
C ASN A 87 20.07 0.77 -9.32
N PRO A 88 19.30 -0.08 -8.61
CA PRO A 88 18.24 -0.85 -9.23
C PRO A 88 17.24 0.02 -10.01
N THR A 89 16.58 -0.61 -10.98
CA THR A 89 15.27 -0.17 -11.51
C THR A 89 14.19 -0.48 -10.48
N ASP A 90 13.10 0.28 -10.54
CA ASP A 90 11.98 0.37 -9.59
C ASP A 90 10.92 1.09 -10.45
N THR A 91 10.22 0.34 -11.32
CA THR A 91 9.38 0.88 -12.42
C THR A 91 8.15 1.58 -11.86
N ASP A 92 7.37 0.88 -11.04
CA ASP A 92 6.18 1.41 -10.37
C ASP A 92 6.50 2.41 -9.22
N GLY A 93 7.73 2.42 -8.73
CA GLY A 93 8.18 3.31 -7.64
C GLY A 93 7.77 2.85 -6.24
N ASP A 94 7.37 1.58 -6.08
CA ASP A 94 7.08 0.90 -4.81
C ASP A 94 8.21 1.07 -3.78
N GLY A 95 9.45 0.94 -4.24
CA GLY A 95 10.65 0.83 -3.43
C GLY A 95 11.20 -0.60 -3.27
N ILE A 96 10.50 -1.62 -3.75
CA ILE A 96 11.05 -2.91 -4.17
C ILE A 96 11.59 -2.73 -5.61
N PRO A 97 12.85 -3.12 -5.86
CA PRO A 97 13.37 -3.21 -7.22
C PRO A 97 12.70 -4.30 -8.06
N ASN A 98 12.55 -4.07 -9.37
CA ASN A 98 12.05 -5.08 -10.32
C ASN A 98 12.68 -6.48 -10.13
N TYR A 99 14.01 -6.59 -9.97
CA TYR A 99 14.71 -7.88 -9.71
C TYR A 99 14.46 -8.53 -8.33
N LEU A 100 13.48 -8.02 -7.60
CA LEU A 100 12.98 -8.53 -6.33
C LEU A 100 11.43 -8.40 -6.25
N ASP A 101 10.78 -8.07 -7.37
CA ASP A 101 9.32 -7.95 -7.50
C ASP A 101 8.82 -8.93 -8.55
N ILE A 102 7.55 -9.31 -8.45
CA ILE A 102 6.92 -10.31 -9.34
C ILE A 102 5.79 -9.72 -10.20
N ASP A 103 5.64 -8.41 -10.12
CA ASP A 103 4.63 -7.52 -10.70
C ASP A 103 5.32 -6.14 -10.75
N SER A 104 6.11 -5.92 -11.80
CA SER A 104 7.18 -4.92 -11.85
C SER A 104 6.68 -3.48 -12.09
N ASP A 105 5.55 -3.33 -12.76
CA ASP A 105 4.87 -2.05 -13.06
C ASP A 105 3.59 -1.83 -12.22
N GLY A 106 3.09 -2.87 -11.55
CA GLY A 106 2.04 -2.78 -10.54
C GLY A 106 0.62 -2.79 -11.12
N ASP A 107 0.43 -3.38 -12.29
CA ASP A 107 -0.87 -3.47 -12.97
C ASP A 107 -1.77 -4.58 -12.38
N GLY A 108 -1.17 -5.66 -11.86
CA GLY A 108 -1.82 -6.81 -11.22
C GLY A 108 -1.63 -8.15 -11.94
N LEU A 109 -1.06 -8.16 -13.14
CA LEU A 109 -0.49 -9.35 -13.78
C LEU A 109 0.82 -9.75 -13.06
N LEU A 110 1.64 -10.60 -13.65
CA LEU A 110 2.85 -11.11 -13.00
C LEU A 110 3.95 -11.30 -14.02
N ASP A 111 5.13 -10.72 -13.82
CA ASP A 111 6.25 -10.69 -14.79
C ASP A 111 6.52 -12.02 -15.52
N ASN A 112 6.30 -13.16 -14.85
CA ASN A 112 6.38 -14.50 -15.43
C ASN A 112 5.41 -14.77 -16.60
N TYR A 113 4.19 -14.22 -16.55
CA TYR A 113 3.15 -14.28 -17.58
C TYR A 113 3.51 -13.31 -18.72
N GLU A 114 3.59 -11.99 -18.51
CA GLU A 114 3.85 -11.03 -19.60
C GLU A 114 5.20 -11.24 -20.30
N ALA A 115 6.28 -11.54 -19.55
CA ALA A 115 7.58 -11.79 -20.18
C ALA A 115 7.61 -13.06 -21.05
N GLN A 116 6.54 -13.86 -21.09
CA GLN A 116 6.41 -15.07 -21.91
C GLN A 116 5.32 -14.94 -22.97
N ASN A 117 5.53 -15.62 -24.10
CA ASN A 117 4.47 -15.77 -25.08
C ASN A 117 3.39 -16.69 -24.49
N PHE A 118 2.19 -16.16 -24.22
CA PHE A 118 0.96 -16.86 -23.79
C PHE A 118 0.84 -18.27 -24.42
N ASN A 119 0.93 -18.34 -25.76
CA ASN A 119 0.84 -19.54 -26.60
C ASN A 119 1.93 -20.62 -26.32
N LYS A 120 2.93 -20.32 -25.48
CA LYS A 120 4.04 -21.18 -25.06
C LYS A 120 4.36 -21.03 -23.56
N PHE A 121 3.49 -20.42 -22.77
CA PHE A 121 3.66 -20.14 -21.36
C PHE A 121 4.12 -21.38 -20.56
N GLN A 122 5.03 -21.15 -19.62
CA GLN A 122 5.60 -22.18 -18.75
C GLN A 122 5.69 -21.65 -17.32
N LEU A 123 4.87 -22.22 -16.42
CA LEU A 123 4.98 -22.00 -14.98
C LEU A 123 6.30 -22.57 -14.41
N PRO A 124 6.79 -22.02 -13.27
CA PRO A 124 7.93 -22.56 -12.54
C PRO A 124 7.75 -24.04 -12.19
N SER A 125 8.84 -24.83 -12.20
CA SER A 125 8.76 -26.27 -11.93
C SER A 125 9.11 -26.66 -10.48
N GLY A 126 9.72 -25.74 -9.73
CA GLY A 126 10.26 -25.92 -8.39
C GLY A 126 11.51 -26.81 -8.34
N GLU A 127 12.24 -26.95 -9.45
CA GLU A 127 13.43 -27.83 -9.53
C GLU A 127 14.63 -27.10 -10.19
N ASP A 128 15.52 -26.50 -9.38
CA ASP A 128 16.89 -26.18 -9.80
C ASP A 128 17.83 -27.40 -9.58
N THR A 129 18.33 -28.00 -10.66
CA THR A 129 19.26 -29.14 -10.60
C THR A 129 20.71 -28.73 -10.27
N ASP A 130 21.09 -27.48 -10.52
CA ASP A 130 22.44 -26.96 -10.66
C ASP A 130 22.88 -26.09 -9.47
N GLY A 131 21.94 -25.38 -8.82
CA GLY A 131 22.12 -24.57 -7.62
C GLY A 131 22.57 -23.15 -7.96
N ASN A 132 21.86 -22.49 -8.88
CA ASN A 132 22.12 -21.14 -9.38
C ASN A 132 20.97 -20.13 -9.18
N GLY A 133 19.79 -20.57 -8.73
CA GLY A 133 18.61 -19.74 -8.45
C GLY A 133 17.50 -19.90 -9.49
N LEU A 134 17.84 -19.82 -10.77
CA LEU A 134 16.91 -19.98 -11.90
C LEU A 134 16.40 -21.43 -12.05
N ASP A 135 15.09 -21.62 -12.22
CA ASP A 135 14.44 -22.92 -12.41
C ASP A 135 14.89 -23.66 -13.70
N ASP A 136 15.07 -25.00 -13.62
CA ASP A 136 15.42 -25.88 -14.77
C ASP A 136 14.45 -25.71 -15.99
N VAL A 137 13.22 -25.19 -15.80
CA VAL A 137 12.20 -25.01 -16.85
C VAL A 137 12.53 -23.87 -17.82
N TYR A 138 13.11 -22.77 -17.32
CA TYR A 138 13.52 -21.62 -18.13
C TYR A 138 14.88 -21.88 -18.82
N GLU A 139 15.70 -22.75 -18.23
CA GLU A 139 17.02 -23.10 -18.78
C GLU A 139 16.98 -24.02 -20.03
N THR A 140 17.84 -23.76 -21.02
CA THR A 140 17.95 -24.65 -22.21
C THR A 140 18.61 -26.01 -21.94
N ASP A 141 19.41 -26.11 -20.87
CA ASP A 141 20.05 -27.30 -20.29
C ASP A 141 20.55 -26.83 -18.89
N PRO A 142 20.29 -27.53 -17.76
CA PRO A 142 20.62 -27.03 -16.43
C PRO A 142 22.07 -26.53 -16.25
N GLY A 143 22.21 -25.31 -15.71
CA GLY A 143 23.44 -24.52 -15.60
C GLY A 143 23.84 -23.78 -16.89
N ALA A 144 22.87 -23.36 -17.70
CA ALA A 144 23.03 -22.51 -18.87
C ALA A 144 23.01 -21.01 -18.52
N GLY A 145 22.25 -20.59 -17.51
CA GLY A 145 22.04 -19.19 -17.12
C GLY A 145 21.39 -18.39 -18.24
N ASN A 146 20.34 -18.95 -18.84
CA ASN A 146 19.45 -18.25 -19.74
C ASN A 146 18.05 -18.45 -19.18
N GLY A 147 17.46 -17.41 -18.58
CA GLY A 147 16.05 -17.44 -18.20
C GLY A 147 15.17 -17.20 -19.41
N ILE A 148 14.01 -16.62 -19.12
CA ILE A 148 13.10 -16.01 -20.07
C ILE A 148 13.85 -14.96 -20.92
N VAL A 149 13.36 -14.76 -22.14
CA VAL A 149 13.71 -13.61 -22.95
C VAL A 149 12.40 -12.84 -23.04
N PRO A 150 12.24 -11.74 -22.28
CA PRO A 150 11.03 -10.96 -22.28
C PRO A 150 10.54 -10.64 -23.69
N ILE A 151 9.23 -10.56 -23.82
CA ILE A 151 8.56 -10.04 -25.01
C ILE A 151 8.59 -8.50 -24.92
N ASP A 152 8.21 -7.89 -26.03
CA ASP A 152 8.33 -6.49 -26.44
C ASP A 152 7.35 -6.48 -27.62
N THR A 153 6.04 -6.45 -27.28
CA THR A 153 4.92 -6.78 -28.17
C THR A 153 4.75 -5.72 -29.25
N ASP A 154 4.42 -4.48 -28.90
CA ASP A 154 4.37 -3.33 -29.83
C ASP A 154 5.73 -3.06 -30.55
N GLY A 155 6.84 -3.45 -29.91
CA GLY A 155 8.20 -3.30 -30.43
C GLY A 155 8.84 -1.92 -30.18
N ASP A 156 8.30 -1.10 -29.28
CA ASP A 156 8.86 0.16 -28.78
C ASP A 156 10.28 -0.03 -28.20
N GLY A 157 10.46 -1.14 -27.46
CA GLY A 157 11.68 -1.50 -26.73
C GLY A 157 11.57 -1.45 -25.21
N ILE A 158 10.38 -1.18 -24.65
CA ILE A 158 9.93 -1.55 -23.31
C ILE A 158 9.39 -3.00 -23.39
N PRO A 159 9.83 -3.91 -22.50
CA PRO A 159 9.25 -5.25 -22.43
C PRO A 159 7.90 -5.27 -21.72
N ASP A 160 6.97 -6.13 -22.17
CA ASP A 160 5.59 -6.27 -21.68
C ASP A 160 5.48 -6.22 -20.14
N TYR A 161 6.34 -6.95 -19.40
CA TYR A 161 6.34 -6.99 -17.91
C TYR A 161 6.77 -5.70 -17.16
N VAL A 162 7.03 -4.62 -17.90
CA VAL A 162 7.30 -3.27 -17.37
C VAL A 162 6.56 -2.21 -18.20
N ASP A 163 5.51 -2.65 -18.91
CA ASP A 163 4.70 -1.90 -19.85
C ASP A 163 3.26 -1.89 -19.34
N LEU A 164 2.62 -0.72 -19.34
CA LEU A 164 1.26 -0.56 -18.81
C LEU A 164 0.18 -0.68 -19.89
N ASP A 165 0.58 -0.88 -21.14
CA ASP A 165 -0.20 -0.75 -22.39
C ASP A 165 0.58 -1.53 -23.49
N SER A 166 0.63 -2.86 -23.35
CA SER A 166 1.59 -3.78 -24.01
C SER A 166 1.55 -3.79 -25.55
N ASP A 167 0.40 -3.48 -26.15
CA ASP A 167 0.21 -3.30 -27.60
C ASP A 167 0.10 -1.82 -28.02
N ASN A 168 0.00 -0.90 -27.07
CA ASN A 168 0.00 0.56 -27.21
C ASN A 168 -1.31 1.15 -27.79
N ASP A 169 -2.43 0.43 -27.66
CA ASP A 169 -3.74 0.87 -28.13
C ASP A 169 -4.31 2.04 -27.29
N GLY A 170 -3.85 2.20 -26.05
CA GLY A 170 -4.24 3.27 -25.14
C GLY A 170 -5.30 2.88 -24.10
N ILE A 171 -5.80 1.64 -24.13
CA ILE A 171 -6.39 0.96 -22.97
C ILE A 171 -5.21 0.62 -22.02
N LEU A 172 -5.27 -0.37 -21.13
CA LEU A 172 -4.21 -0.62 -20.15
C LEU A 172 -4.33 -2.06 -19.69
N ASP A 173 -3.28 -2.89 -19.76
CA ASP A 173 -3.32 -4.34 -19.49
C ASP A 173 -4.21 -4.77 -18.29
N GLN A 174 -4.19 -4.00 -17.19
CA GLN A 174 -5.05 -4.14 -16.00
C GLN A 174 -6.58 -3.99 -16.20
N ASN A 175 -7.03 -3.41 -17.32
CA ASN A 175 -8.43 -3.22 -17.70
C ASN A 175 -8.88 -4.43 -18.53
N GLU A 176 -8.21 -4.70 -19.66
CA GLU A 176 -8.47 -5.85 -20.53
C GLU A 176 -8.36 -7.18 -19.76
N SER A 177 -7.36 -7.31 -18.87
CA SER A 177 -7.15 -8.55 -18.10
C SER A 177 -8.08 -8.72 -16.88
N SER A 178 -9.03 -7.81 -16.65
CA SER A 178 -9.83 -7.80 -15.42
C SER A 178 -11.20 -8.48 -15.56
N VAL A 179 -11.36 -9.64 -14.92
CA VAL A 179 -12.66 -10.35 -14.90
C VAL A 179 -13.41 -10.08 -13.59
N ILE A 180 -14.57 -9.40 -13.68
CA ILE A 180 -15.50 -9.21 -12.56
C ILE A 180 -16.33 -10.49 -12.33
N SER A 181 -16.05 -11.18 -11.22
CA SER A 181 -16.77 -12.39 -10.77
C SER A 181 -17.65 -12.12 -9.55
N THR A 182 -18.87 -12.66 -9.56
CA THR A 182 -19.77 -12.68 -8.39
C THR A 182 -19.63 -13.95 -7.52
N ASP A 183 -18.72 -14.87 -7.86
CA ASP A 183 -18.37 -16.04 -7.05
C ASP A 183 -16.96 -15.87 -6.47
N LEU A 184 -16.79 -16.31 -5.22
CA LEU A 184 -15.53 -16.33 -4.48
C LEU A 184 -15.07 -17.78 -4.40
N ASP A 185 -14.02 -18.18 -5.15
CA ASP A 185 -13.49 -19.53 -4.99
C ASP A 185 -12.82 -19.66 -3.61
N CYS A 186 -13.13 -20.78 -2.96
CA CYS A 186 -12.63 -21.17 -1.65
C CYS A 186 -12.29 -22.67 -1.63
N SER A 187 -12.11 -23.28 -2.81
CA SER A 187 -11.96 -24.72 -2.98
C SER A 187 -10.55 -25.22 -2.65
N THR A 188 -9.56 -24.33 -2.69
CA THR A 188 -8.12 -24.59 -2.60
C THR A 188 -7.43 -23.85 -1.43
N VAL A 189 -7.95 -22.70 -0.99
CA VAL A 189 -7.43 -21.84 0.09
C VAL A 189 -6.93 -22.62 1.32
N PRO A 190 -5.66 -22.47 1.73
CA PRO A 190 -5.11 -23.10 2.92
C PRO A 190 -5.46 -22.32 4.20
N LYS A 191 -6.24 -22.92 5.10
CA LYS A 191 -6.46 -22.35 6.45
C LYS A 191 -5.17 -22.34 7.29
N LEU A 192 -4.62 -21.17 7.56
CA LEU A 192 -3.46 -20.96 8.44
C LEU A 192 -3.91 -20.55 9.86
N ASN A 193 -3.07 -20.77 10.86
CA ASN A 193 -3.41 -20.50 12.27
C ASN A 193 -2.26 -19.85 13.04
N PHE A 194 -2.38 -18.56 13.33
CA PHE A 194 -1.35 -17.79 14.03
C PHE A 194 -1.41 -17.90 15.57
N GLY A 195 -2.32 -18.71 16.12
CA GLY A 195 -2.59 -18.81 17.57
C GLY A 195 -1.51 -19.49 18.42
N SER A 196 -0.32 -19.71 17.86
CA SER A 196 0.87 -20.12 18.59
C SER A 196 1.63 -18.89 19.09
N GLU A 197 1.95 -18.82 20.39
CA GLU A 197 2.76 -17.73 20.96
C GLU A 197 4.11 -17.60 20.21
N PRO A 198 4.38 -16.47 19.52
CA PRO A 198 5.53 -16.34 18.63
C PRO A 198 6.87 -16.36 19.35
N VAL A 199 7.88 -16.93 18.71
CA VAL A 199 9.24 -17.01 19.25
C VAL A 199 10.17 -16.11 18.47
N LEU A 200 10.78 -15.12 19.14
CA LEU A 200 11.82 -14.28 18.54
C LEU A 200 13.04 -15.13 18.14
N GLU A 201 13.31 -15.20 16.82
CA GLU A 201 14.47 -15.88 16.24
C GLU A 201 15.70 -14.96 16.28
N SER A 202 15.53 -13.70 15.87
CA SER A 202 16.59 -12.69 15.75
C SER A 202 16.07 -11.24 15.86
N GLY A 203 17.01 -10.29 15.96
CA GLY A 203 16.72 -8.86 16.07
C GLY A 203 16.47 -8.37 17.49
N MET A 204 15.96 -7.13 17.60
CA MET A 204 15.52 -6.52 18.86
C MET A 204 13.99 -6.63 18.93
N PRO A 205 13.40 -7.22 19.99
CA PRO A 205 11.95 -7.47 20.00
C PRO A 205 11.14 -6.18 19.85
N LEU A 206 10.11 -6.25 18.98
CA LEU A 206 9.18 -5.16 18.64
C LEU A 206 9.90 -3.94 18.03
N SER A 207 10.79 -4.19 17.06
CA SER A 207 11.52 -3.17 16.32
C SER A 207 11.85 -3.68 14.91
N GLU A 208 12.08 -2.74 14.00
CA GLU A 208 12.66 -2.96 12.66
C GLU A 208 13.79 -4.02 12.67
N GLY A 209 13.73 -4.98 11.75
CA GLY A 209 14.67 -6.10 11.65
C GLY A 209 14.48 -7.22 12.69
N ALA A 210 13.34 -7.29 13.38
CA ALA A 210 13.00 -8.41 14.28
C ALA A 210 12.26 -9.51 13.54
N ILE A 211 12.72 -10.76 13.70
CA ILE A 211 12.12 -11.95 13.08
C ILE A 211 11.51 -12.85 14.15
N TYR A 212 10.25 -13.23 13.95
CA TYR A 212 9.47 -14.07 14.85
C TYR A 212 8.93 -15.31 14.14
N ARG A 213 9.10 -16.48 14.75
CA ARG A 213 8.55 -17.74 14.24
C ARG A 213 7.20 -18.06 14.89
N TYR A 214 6.21 -18.32 14.03
CA TYR A 214 4.95 -18.99 14.36
C TYR A 214 5.08 -20.45 13.91
N SER A 215 4.93 -21.39 14.84
CA SER A 215 5.20 -22.81 14.55
C SER A 215 3.94 -23.65 14.44
N ASN A 216 3.87 -24.46 13.38
CA ASN A 216 2.72 -25.30 13.01
C ASN A 216 1.47 -24.48 12.63
N ILE A 217 1.63 -23.40 11.86
CA ILE A 217 0.51 -22.62 11.31
C ILE A 217 -0.39 -23.48 10.42
N ALA A 218 0.21 -24.45 9.71
CA ALA A 218 -0.47 -25.54 9.02
C ALA A 218 0.33 -26.86 9.20
N ASN A 219 -0.13 -27.96 8.61
CA ASN A 219 0.52 -29.27 8.79
C ASN A 219 1.86 -29.34 8.03
N GLY A 220 2.95 -29.09 8.75
CA GLY A 220 4.31 -29.10 8.18
C GLY A 220 4.86 -27.71 7.87
N LEU A 221 4.06 -26.67 8.09
CA LEU A 221 4.35 -25.27 7.80
C LEU A 221 4.53 -24.46 9.09
N ASP A 222 5.56 -23.63 9.11
CA ASP A 222 5.77 -22.52 10.05
C ASP A 222 5.71 -21.21 9.25
N ALA A 223 5.49 -20.07 9.91
CA ALA A 223 5.68 -18.74 9.32
C ALA A 223 6.78 -17.98 10.05
N LEU A 224 7.53 -17.16 9.31
CA LEU A 224 8.46 -16.16 9.81
C LEU A 224 7.86 -14.78 9.56
N VAL A 225 7.66 -14.00 10.62
CA VAL A 225 7.18 -12.63 10.54
C VAL A 225 8.35 -11.69 10.81
N LEU A 226 8.75 -10.93 9.80
CA LEU A 226 9.76 -9.87 9.87
C LEU A 226 9.04 -8.52 9.98
N ILE A 227 9.52 -7.66 10.89
CA ILE A 227 9.14 -6.25 10.93
C ILE A 227 10.09 -5.52 9.99
N GLU A 228 9.61 -5.14 8.80
CA GLU A 228 10.42 -4.58 7.70
C GLU A 228 10.74 -3.10 7.99
N GLU A 229 9.72 -2.23 8.02
CA GLU A 229 9.83 -0.79 8.29
C GLU A 229 8.84 -0.34 9.39
N VAL A 230 9.19 0.73 10.13
CA VAL A 230 8.33 1.36 11.15
C VAL A 230 8.32 2.88 11.01
N VAL A 231 7.31 3.44 10.33
CA VAL A 231 7.14 4.89 10.14
C VAL A 231 6.14 5.47 11.15
N ASN A 232 6.68 5.99 12.27
CA ASN A 232 5.94 6.55 13.40
C ASN A 232 4.94 5.60 14.10
N GLY A 233 5.03 4.29 13.86
CA GLY A 233 4.36 3.24 14.64
C GLY A 233 5.07 2.93 15.97
N GLU A 234 4.32 2.48 16.98
CA GLU A 234 4.83 1.88 18.22
C GLU A 234 4.10 0.55 18.47
N ILE A 235 4.80 -0.57 18.23
CA ILE A 235 4.27 -1.93 18.38
C ILE A 235 4.37 -2.37 19.86
N LEU A 236 3.24 -2.63 20.51
CA LEU A 236 3.15 -3.11 21.89
C LEU A 236 3.15 -4.64 22.00
N PHE A 237 2.46 -5.30 21.07
CA PHE A 237 2.39 -6.76 20.95
C PHE A 237 2.40 -7.10 19.46
N LEU A 238 3.23 -8.05 19.05
CA LEU A 238 3.22 -8.54 17.65
C LEU A 238 1.90 -9.23 17.30
N ASP A 239 1.30 -9.92 18.27
CA ASP A 239 0.04 -10.64 18.08
C ASP A 239 -0.78 -10.74 19.40
N GLN A 240 -2.12 -10.61 19.34
CA GLN A 240 -3.03 -10.63 20.50
C GLN A 240 -4.00 -11.80 20.45
N ASN A 241 -3.62 -12.85 21.19
CA ASN A 241 -4.32 -14.12 21.24
C ASN A 241 -5.42 -14.22 22.34
N GLN A 242 -6.12 -13.13 22.64
CA GLN A 242 -7.19 -13.12 23.66
C GLN A 242 -8.57 -13.46 23.10
N THR A 243 -8.91 -12.89 21.96
CA THR A 243 -10.05 -13.23 21.10
C THR A 243 -9.51 -13.80 19.79
N ASP A 244 -10.25 -14.71 19.16
CA ASP A 244 -10.00 -15.28 17.81
C ASP A 244 -8.52 -15.50 17.47
N PRO A 245 -7.81 -16.30 18.28
CA PRO A 245 -6.36 -16.43 18.25
C PRO A 245 -5.83 -17.02 16.94
N GLU A 246 -6.66 -17.61 16.10
CA GLU A 246 -6.27 -18.04 14.75
C GLU A 246 -5.77 -16.90 13.83
N PHE A 247 -6.19 -15.66 14.07
CA PHE A 247 -5.92 -14.48 13.25
C PHE A 247 -4.61 -13.80 13.64
N PHE A 248 -3.84 -13.28 12.67
CA PHE A 248 -2.70 -12.41 12.95
C PHE A 248 -3.19 -10.99 13.17
N LYS A 249 -2.93 -10.44 14.36
CA LYS A 249 -3.41 -9.10 14.71
C LYS A 249 -2.32 -8.36 15.49
N PRO A 250 -1.63 -7.33 14.95
CA PRO A 250 -0.53 -6.61 15.63
C PRO A 250 -1.00 -5.38 16.41
N GLU A 251 -0.46 -5.08 17.61
CA GLU A 251 -0.90 -3.97 18.49
C GLU A 251 -0.05 -2.73 18.28
N ILE A 252 -0.50 -1.83 17.40
CA ILE A 252 0.29 -0.66 16.96
C ILE A 252 -0.43 0.63 17.36
N PHE A 253 0.29 1.56 17.97
CA PHE A 253 -0.14 2.96 18.02
C PHE A 253 0.55 3.75 16.91
N PHE A 254 -0.20 4.57 16.18
CA PHE A 254 0.35 5.46 15.18
C PHE A 254 0.45 6.90 15.67
N THR A 255 1.54 7.60 15.32
CA THR A 255 1.73 9.03 15.63
C THR A 255 1.78 9.85 14.35
N THR A 256 0.85 10.78 14.21
CA THR A 256 0.70 11.63 13.02
C THR A 256 1.39 12.98 13.25
N THR A 257 1.91 13.58 12.18
CA THR A 257 2.51 14.91 12.25
C THR A 257 2.17 15.73 11.01
N SER A 258 2.30 17.06 11.12
CA SER A 258 2.16 17.99 9.99
C SER A 258 3.12 17.74 8.81
N GLU A 259 4.12 16.85 8.96
CA GLU A 259 5.04 16.43 7.89
C GLU A 259 4.83 14.95 7.48
N GLN A 260 4.11 14.14 8.26
CA GLN A 260 3.82 12.72 8.02
C GLN A 260 2.37 12.40 8.45
N ARG A 261 1.44 12.35 7.49
CA ARG A 261 0.00 12.09 7.74
C ARG A 261 -0.45 10.65 7.48
N ARG A 262 0.36 9.89 6.75
CA ARG A 262 0.26 8.43 6.61
C ARG A 262 1.43 7.75 7.35
N PRO A 263 1.37 7.57 8.67
CA PRO A 263 2.25 6.63 9.39
C PRO A 263 1.85 5.17 9.11
N TYR A 264 2.81 4.25 9.18
CA TYR A 264 2.61 2.82 8.91
C TYR A 264 3.65 1.92 9.58
N VAL A 265 3.42 0.61 9.51
CA VAL A 265 4.38 -0.47 9.78
C VAL A 265 4.23 -1.53 8.71
N ASP A 266 5.35 -2.00 8.18
CA ASP A 266 5.39 -3.05 7.17
C ASP A 266 5.83 -4.38 7.79
N PHE A 267 5.14 -5.45 7.41
CA PHE A 267 5.43 -6.81 7.84
C PHE A 267 5.59 -7.71 6.63
N ARG A 268 6.69 -8.49 6.60
CA ARG A 268 6.83 -9.61 5.68
C ARG A 268 6.48 -10.91 6.40
N ILE A 269 5.65 -11.74 5.78
CA ILE A 269 5.36 -13.11 6.22
C ILE A 269 5.94 -14.06 5.20
N SER A 270 6.92 -14.88 5.61
CA SER A 270 7.48 -15.96 4.80
C SER A 270 7.07 -17.34 5.34
N PHE A 271 6.61 -18.23 4.47
CA PHE A 271 6.16 -19.58 4.79
C PHE A 271 7.31 -20.57 4.67
N VAL A 272 7.57 -21.36 5.70
CA VAL A 272 8.76 -22.24 5.76
C VAL A 272 8.46 -23.64 6.31
N GLU A 273 9.26 -24.63 5.94
CA GLU A 273 9.21 -25.98 6.51
C GLU A 273 9.31 -25.92 8.05
N ASN A 274 8.50 -26.73 8.74
CA ASN A 274 8.39 -26.78 10.20
C ASN A 274 9.76 -26.88 10.92
N GLY A 275 10.12 -25.82 11.66
CA GLY A 275 11.41 -25.73 12.37
C GLY A 275 12.64 -25.57 11.46
N SER A 276 12.46 -25.15 10.21
CA SER A 276 13.50 -24.76 9.24
C SER A 276 13.41 -23.27 8.89
N SER A 277 14.35 -22.81 8.08
CA SER A 277 14.26 -21.57 7.28
C SER A 277 14.39 -21.97 5.81
N THR A 278 13.63 -22.99 5.41
CA THR A 278 13.54 -23.48 4.04
C THR A 278 12.14 -23.14 3.60
N PRO A 279 11.98 -22.19 2.68
CA PRO A 279 10.70 -21.74 2.18
C PRO A 279 9.80 -22.81 1.57
N VAL A 280 8.52 -22.45 1.45
CA VAL A 280 7.43 -23.32 0.98
C VAL A 280 6.41 -22.45 0.25
N VAL A 281 6.49 -22.47 -1.08
CA VAL A 281 5.46 -21.95 -1.98
C VAL A 281 4.09 -22.56 -1.65
N LEU A 282 3.08 -21.70 -1.54
CA LEU A 282 1.66 -22.07 -1.50
C LEU A 282 1.08 -21.92 -2.90
N GLU A 283 0.31 -22.91 -3.37
CA GLU A 283 -0.38 -22.80 -4.67
C GLU A 283 -1.36 -21.60 -4.66
N GLU A 284 -1.92 -21.26 -3.49
CA GLU A 284 -2.93 -20.21 -3.28
C GLU A 284 -2.90 -19.75 -1.81
N LEU A 285 -3.21 -18.47 -1.54
CA LEU A 285 -3.33 -17.88 -0.21
C LEU A 285 -4.38 -16.77 -0.19
N SER A 286 -5.46 -16.95 0.58
CA SER A 286 -6.37 -15.85 0.93
C SER A 286 -5.98 -15.20 2.26
N ALA A 287 -5.73 -13.89 2.24
CA ALA A 287 -5.44 -13.03 3.38
C ALA A 287 -6.56 -11.98 3.53
N ASN A 288 -7.50 -12.24 4.44
CA ASN A 288 -8.66 -11.37 4.61
C ASN A 288 -8.40 -10.33 5.68
N PHE A 289 -8.46 -9.06 5.30
CA PHE A 289 -8.33 -7.93 6.21
C PHE A 289 -9.71 -7.59 6.73
N ILE A 290 -9.84 -7.64 8.05
CA ILE A 290 -11.12 -7.52 8.76
C ILE A 290 -11.10 -6.29 9.67
N ASP A 291 -12.25 -5.63 9.77
CA ASP A 291 -12.44 -4.40 10.56
C ASP A 291 -11.58 -3.23 10.03
N VAL A 292 -11.46 -3.08 8.70
CA VAL A 292 -10.71 -2.01 8.02
C VAL A 292 -11.57 -0.74 7.98
N ASP A 293 -11.46 0.08 9.03
CA ASP A 293 -12.42 1.16 9.26
C ASP A 293 -11.77 2.53 9.53
N GLY A 294 -12.43 3.42 10.28
CA GLY A 294 -11.87 4.71 10.63
C GLY A 294 -12.80 5.52 11.52
N ASN A 295 -12.51 6.81 11.68
CA ASN A 295 -13.37 7.76 12.36
C ASN A 295 -13.14 9.18 11.84
N GLY A 296 -13.79 10.17 12.47
CA GLY A 296 -13.65 11.57 12.06
C GLY A 296 -12.27 12.22 12.28
N ASP A 297 -11.28 11.51 12.83
CA ASP A 297 -9.88 11.97 12.97
C ASP A 297 -8.91 11.26 11.99
N TYR A 298 -9.18 10.00 11.59
CA TYR A 298 -8.39 9.22 10.64
C TYR A 298 -9.17 8.05 10.01
N GLN A 299 -8.73 7.59 8.84
CA GLN A 299 -9.09 6.29 8.25
C GLN A 299 -7.94 5.30 8.45
N GLU A 300 -8.21 4.00 8.53
CA GLU A 300 -7.20 2.97 8.31
C GLU A 300 -6.86 2.82 6.83
N TYR A 301 -5.70 2.23 6.56
CA TYR A 301 -5.45 1.60 5.28
C TYR A 301 -4.52 0.40 5.41
N ASN A 302 -4.67 -0.52 4.45
CA ASN A 302 -3.73 -1.59 4.19
C ASN A 302 -3.18 -1.43 2.75
N ARG A 303 -2.00 -1.98 2.48
CA ARG A 303 -1.43 -2.04 1.14
C ARG A 303 -0.82 -3.41 0.89
N PHE A 304 -0.96 -3.87 -0.35
CA PHE A 304 -0.41 -5.10 -0.90
C PHE A 304 0.40 -4.75 -2.13
N ASN A 305 1.43 -5.55 -2.41
CA ASN A 305 2.25 -5.33 -3.60
C ASN A 305 1.82 -6.21 -4.76
N THR A 306 1.27 -7.42 -4.51
CA THR A 306 1.14 -8.46 -5.54
C THR A 306 -0.13 -9.36 -5.44
N PRO A 307 -1.35 -8.82 -5.25
CA PRO A 307 -2.55 -9.63 -5.07
C PRO A 307 -3.17 -10.10 -6.40
N ALA A 308 -3.30 -11.41 -6.58
CA ALA A 308 -3.95 -12.05 -7.72
C ALA A 308 -5.45 -11.74 -7.87
N SER A 309 -6.13 -11.43 -6.75
CA SER A 309 -7.53 -11.02 -6.74
C SER A 309 -7.86 -10.24 -5.46
N TYR A 310 -8.96 -9.48 -5.48
CA TYR A 310 -9.61 -9.02 -4.26
C TYR A 310 -11.13 -9.15 -4.32
N THR A 311 -11.76 -9.32 -3.15
CA THR A 311 -13.22 -9.40 -3.00
C THR A 311 -13.76 -8.44 -1.94
N LEU A 312 -14.83 -7.73 -2.29
CA LEU A 312 -15.60 -6.81 -1.44
C LEU A 312 -17.09 -7.18 -1.46
N ASP A 313 -17.91 -6.63 -0.55
CA ASP A 313 -19.38 -6.57 -0.76
C ASP A 313 -19.70 -5.48 -1.80
N ALA A 314 -20.74 -5.63 -2.63
CA ALA A 314 -21.25 -4.53 -3.47
C ALA A 314 -21.59 -3.28 -2.62
N ASP A 315 -22.30 -3.46 -1.50
CA ASP A 315 -22.55 -2.44 -0.48
C ASP A 315 -21.38 -2.33 0.54
N ASN A 316 -20.18 -1.93 0.10
CA ASN A 316 -19.02 -1.75 1.00
C ASN A 316 -18.78 -0.29 1.45
N GLU A 317 -18.03 -0.14 2.54
CA GLU A 317 -17.59 1.15 3.14
C GLU A 317 -16.08 1.38 2.95
N ILE A 318 -15.42 0.51 2.17
CA ILE A 318 -14.00 0.55 1.83
C ILE A 318 -13.84 1.28 0.49
N THR A 319 -12.63 1.74 0.18
CA THR A 319 -12.26 2.05 -1.21
C THR A 319 -10.92 1.37 -1.52
N VAL A 320 -10.92 0.54 -2.56
CA VAL A 320 -9.69 0.06 -3.19
C VAL A 320 -9.28 1.07 -4.26
N GLN A 321 -7.99 1.33 -4.36
CA GLN A 321 -7.40 2.16 -5.40
C GLN A 321 -6.13 1.47 -5.87
N ASN A 322 -5.96 1.28 -7.19
CA ASN A 322 -4.61 1.02 -7.70
C ASN A 322 -3.76 2.29 -7.48
N THR A 323 -2.51 2.11 -7.10
CA THR A 323 -1.54 3.18 -6.89
C THR A 323 -0.18 2.70 -7.34
N THR A 324 0.62 3.53 -7.99
CA THR A 324 2.01 3.21 -8.37
C THR A 324 2.76 2.69 -7.14
N GLY A 325 3.06 1.39 -7.11
CA GLY A 325 3.22 0.65 -5.87
C GLY A 325 1.92 0.05 -5.32
N GLY A 326 1.31 -0.88 -6.05
CA GLY A 326 0.26 -1.81 -5.62
C GLY A 326 -1.03 -1.29 -4.95
N PHE A 327 -1.86 -2.25 -4.58
CA PHE A 327 -3.25 -2.08 -4.16
C PHE A 327 -3.39 -1.41 -2.79
N LEU A 328 -3.98 -0.21 -2.76
CA LEU A 328 -4.26 0.54 -1.54
C LEU A 328 -5.74 0.40 -1.11
N VAL A 329 -5.96 -0.28 0.02
CA VAL A 329 -7.27 -0.45 0.63
C VAL A 329 -7.47 0.57 1.75
N ASN A 330 -8.34 1.56 1.57
CA ASN A 330 -8.68 2.55 2.60
C ASN A 330 -10.01 2.19 3.29
N GLY A 331 -10.06 2.32 4.62
CA GLY A 331 -11.26 2.10 5.42
C GLY A 331 -12.23 3.29 5.41
N GLY A 332 -13.48 3.04 5.79
CA GLY A 332 -14.52 4.06 5.91
C GLY A 332 -14.25 5.10 7.00
N SER A 333 -15.12 6.10 7.12
CA SER A 333 -15.01 7.16 8.17
C SER A 333 -15.77 6.85 9.47
N ARG A 334 -16.19 5.59 9.64
CA ARG A 334 -17.07 5.11 10.70
C ARG A 334 -16.40 3.99 11.49
N GLU A 335 -16.38 4.12 12.82
CA GLU A 335 -15.69 3.16 13.69
C GLU A 335 -16.66 2.06 14.14
N TYR A 336 -16.21 0.84 14.03
CA TYR A 336 -16.82 -0.40 14.47
C TYR A 336 -16.03 -0.93 15.70
N ASP A 337 -16.75 -1.51 16.66
CA ASP A 337 -16.18 -1.80 18.00
C ASP A 337 -15.33 -3.10 18.01
N GLY A 338 -14.22 -3.10 17.26
CA GLY A 338 -13.04 -3.95 17.44
C GLY A 338 -12.98 -5.28 16.67
N ILE A 339 -11.79 -5.54 16.12
CA ILE A 339 -11.40 -6.59 15.16
C ILE A 339 -12.34 -7.80 15.10
N SER A 340 -13.30 -7.74 14.18
CA SER A 340 -14.40 -8.69 14.09
C SER A 340 -14.98 -8.79 12.68
N ASN A 341 -14.91 -9.99 12.08
CA ASN A 341 -15.51 -10.33 10.78
C ASN A 341 -17.06 -10.44 10.82
N GLN A 342 -17.75 -9.54 11.52
CA GLN A 342 -19.23 -9.53 11.63
C GLN A 342 -19.88 -8.42 10.81
N VAL A 343 -19.10 -7.44 10.34
CA VAL A 343 -19.53 -6.39 9.43
C VAL A 343 -18.79 -6.61 8.12
N SER A 344 -19.49 -7.02 7.06
CA SER A 344 -18.87 -7.37 5.78
C SER A 344 -18.43 -6.16 4.96
N SER A 345 -19.10 -5.01 5.12
CA SER A 345 -18.78 -3.75 4.43
C SER A 345 -17.41 -3.15 4.78
N VAL A 346 -16.77 -3.64 5.86
CA VAL A 346 -15.41 -3.22 6.30
C VAL A 346 -14.43 -4.40 6.35
N ASN A 347 -14.65 -5.44 5.52
CA ASN A 347 -13.61 -6.43 5.24
C ASN A 347 -13.29 -6.46 3.74
N VAL A 348 -12.07 -6.86 3.42
CA VAL A 348 -11.64 -7.22 2.07
C VAL A 348 -10.99 -8.61 2.13
N ALA A 349 -11.31 -9.47 1.16
CA ALA A 349 -10.50 -10.65 0.90
C ALA A 349 -9.45 -10.28 -0.16
N VAL A 350 -8.22 -10.72 0.05
CA VAL A 350 -7.12 -10.52 -0.91
C VAL A 350 -6.50 -11.87 -1.15
N GLU A 351 -6.35 -12.26 -2.41
CA GLU A 351 -5.77 -13.54 -2.83
C GLU A 351 -4.38 -13.35 -3.39
N PHE A 352 -3.54 -14.37 -3.23
CA PHE A 352 -2.19 -14.45 -3.77
C PHE A 352 -2.00 -15.86 -4.32
N VAL A 353 -1.47 -16.00 -5.53
CA VAL A 353 -1.14 -17.29 -6.16
C VAL A 353 0.36 -17.56 -6.06
N SER A 354 0.75 -18.85 -6.07
CA SER A 354 2.16 -19.29 -6.16
C SER A 354 3.15 -18.63 -5.16
N ILE A 355 2.69 -18.22 -3.98
CA ILE A 355 3.45 -17.34 -3.07
C ILE A 355 4.12 -18.09 -1.91
N ASP A 356 5.39 -17.79 -1.63
CA ASP A 356 6.13 -18.27 -0.44
C ASP A 356 6.26 -17.17 0.63
N SER A 357 6.30 -15.90 0.23
CA SER A 357 6.38 -14.75 1.12
C SER A 357 5.70 -13.51 0.54
N PHE A 358 5.13 -12.67 1.41
CA PHE A 358 4.49 -11.43 0.98
C PHE A 358 4.68 -10.32 2.01
N VAL A 359 4.67 -9.07 1.53
CA VAL A 359 4.66 -7.87 2.36
C VAL A 359 3.23 -7.33 2.44
N PHE A 360 2.84 -6.85 3.62
CA PHE A 360 1.68 -5.97 3.75
C PHE A 360 1.99 -4.79 4.67
N ARG A 361 1.42 -3.64 4.30
CA ARG A 361 1.48 -2.41 5.08
C ARG A 361 0.25 -2.31 5.98
N PHE A 362 0.45 -1.89 7.22
CA PHE A 362 -0.62 -1.56 8.15
C PHE A 362 -0.47 -0.09 8.59
N GLY A 363 -1.46 0.76 8.33
CA GLY A 363 -1.32 2.21 8.54
C GLY A 363 -2.64 2.96 8.80
N ILE A 364 -2.52 4.26 9.04
CA ILE A 364 -3.68 5.18 9.11
C ILE A 364 -3.44 6.45 8.28
N GLN A 365 -4.50 7.00 7.70
CA GLN A 365 -4.52 8.31 7.07
C GLN A 365 -5.19 9.33 7.98
N ALA A 366 -4.45 10.37 8.40
CA ALA A 366 -4.98 11.43 9.24
C ALA A 366 -5.76 12.50 8.45
N ASP A 367 -7.07 12.59 8.65
CA ASP A 367 -7.93 13.62 8.05
C ASP A 367 -7.85 14.98 8.75
N ILE A 368 -7.45 15.00 10.03
CA ILE A 368 -7.28 16.26 10.78
C ILE A 368 -5.89 16.90 10.63
N ASP A 369 -5.86 18.23 10.51
CA ASP A 369 -4.68 19.09 10.33
C ASP A 369 -3.76 19.22 11.58
N ASP A 370 -3.90 18.35 12.60
CA ASP A 370 -3.22 18.44 13.89
C ASP A 370 -2.34 17.19 14.18
N ASN A 371 -1.22 17.38 14.87
CA ASN A 371 -0.38 16.26 15.31
C ASN A 371 -1.05 15.51 16.47
N PHE A 372 -1.38 14.23 16.29
CA PHE A 372 -1.92 13.37 17.36
C PHE A 372 -1.24 11.99 17.40
N LYS A 373 -1.69 11.17 18.35
CA LYS A 373 -1.38 9.74 18.44
C LYS A 373 -2.70 9.01 18.64
N THR A 374 -2.91 7.87 17.98
CA THR A 374 -4.16 7.11 18.13
C THR A 374 -4.45 6.82 19.60
N ASN A 375 -5.72 6.94 20.00
CA ASN A 375 -6.14 6.75 21.39
C ASN A 375 -6.27 5.27 21.75
N VAL A 376 -6.55 4.44 20.74
CA VAL A 376 -6.55 2.98 20.77
C VAL A 376 -5.33 2.49 19.97
N ALA A 377 -4.79 1.34 20.35
CA ALA A 377 -3.81 0.62 19.54
C ALA A 377 -4.56 -0.44 18.74
N ARG A 378 -4.28 -0.54 17.43
CA ARG A 378 -5.08 -1.24 16.39
C ARG A 378 -6.40 -0.59 16.06
N GLN A 379 -6.83 -0.85 14.82
CA GLN A 379 -8.21 -0.81 14.39
C GLN A 379 -8.56 -2.14 13.63
N ALA A 380 -7.82 -2.57 12.58
CA ALA A 380 -8.02 -3.85 11.83
C ALA A 380 -7.18 -5.09 12.25
N GLY A 381 -7.35 -6.22 11.52
CA GLY A 381 -6.54 -7.46 11.63
C GLY A 381 -6.69 -8.46 10.46
N ILE A 382 -6.00 -9.62 10.48
CA ILE A 382 -5.91 -10.55 9.32
C ILE A 382 -6.38 -11.99 9.64
N GLN A 383 -7.29 -12.52 8.81
CA GLN A 383 -7.74 -13.92 8.79
C GLN A 383 -7.19 -14.66 7.55
N PHE A 384 -6.43 -15.74 7.77
CA PHE A 384 -5.93 -16.61 6.70
C PHE A 384 -6.77 -17.89 6.56
N ASP A 385 -7.88 -17.80 5.85
CA ASP A 385 -8.87 -18.85 5.54
C ASP A 385 -9.80 -18.33 4.44
N CYS A 386 -10.74 -19.13 3.93
CA CYS A 386 -11.89 -18.57 3.22
C CYS A 386 -12.72 -17.67 4.16
N LEU A 387 -13.23 -16.53 3.68
CA LEU A 387 -14.13 -15.65 4.41
C LEU A 387 -15.57 -15.75 3.87
N ASP A 388 -16.43 -16.46 4.61
CA ASP A 388 -17.81 -16.79 4.19
C ASP A 388 -18.88 -15.80 4.71
N ASN A 389 -18.49 -14.55 4.97
CA ASN A 389 -19.38 -13.53 5.57
C ASN A 389 -19.85 -12.42 4.61
N PHE A 390 -19.30 -12.33 3.40
CA PHE A 390 -19.80 -11.43 2.35
C PHE A 390 -21.27 -11.73 2.07
N LYS A 391 -22.05 -10.67 1.86
CA LYS A 391 -23.48 -10.74 1.51
C LYS A 391 -23.68 -10.80 0.01
N ASP A 392 -22.86 -10.07 -0.73
CA ASP A 392 -22.94 -9.91 -2.19
C ASP A 392 -21.53 -9.67 -2.75
N PRO A 393 -20.68 -10.71 -2.79
CA PRO A 393 -19.26 -10.59 -3.13
C PRO A 393 -19.08 -10.15 -4.59
N GLN A 394 -18.27 -9.11 -4.77
CA GLN A 394 -17.70 -8.70 -6.05
C GLN A 394 -16.21 -8.97 -5.99
N THR A 395 -15.73 -9.91 -6.81
CA THR A 395 -14.34 -10.32 -6.93
C THR A 395 -13.77 -9.78 -8.24
N VAL A 396 -12.64 -9.08 -8.18
CA VAL A 396 -11.84 -8.73 -9.37
C VAL A 396 -10.61 -9.61 -9.36
N ASN A 397 -10.34 -10.32 -10.46
CA ASN A 397 -9.16 -11.15 -10.65
C ASN A 397 -8.24 -10.52 -11.69
N PHE A 398 -6.94 -10.71 -11.50
CA PHE A 398 -5.88 -10.12 -12.33
C PHE A 398 -4.83 -11.18 -12.77
N SER A 399 -5.00 -12.46 -12.41
CA SER A 399 -3.90 -13.44 -12.45
C SER A 399 -3.85 -14.38 -13.66
N ASP A 400 -4.69 -14.17 -14.67
CA ASP A 400 -4.72 -14.94 -15.91
C ASP A 400 -5.18 -14.00 -17.05
N ASP A 401 -4.54 -14.09 -18.23
CA ASP A 401 -4.95 -13.42 -19.46
C ASP A 401 -6.46 -13.64 -19.77
N VAL A 402 -7.16 -12.60 -20.25
CA VAL A 402 -8.49 -12.71 -20.90
C VAL A 402 -8.29 -12.94 -22.41
N ASP A 403 -9.30 -13.49 -23.08
CA ASP A 403 -9.31 -13.98 -24.48
C ASP A 403 -10.79 -14.02 -24.89
N ASN A 404 -11.35 -12.85 -25.23
CA ASN A 404 -12.79 -12.61 -25.38
C ASN A 404 -13.37 -13.38 -26.59
N ASP A 405 -12.80 -13.18 -27.77
CA ASP A 405 -13.21 -13.77 -29.05
C ASP A 405 -12.91 -15.30 -29.17
N ASN A 406 -11.90 -15.79 -28.44
CA ASN A 406 -11.33 -17.13 -28.48
C ASN A 406 -10.51 -17.48 -29.76
N ASP A 407 -9.92 -16.50 -30.45
CA ASP A 407 -8.80 -16.68 -31.40
C ASP A 407 -7.61 -17.32 -30.66
N GLY A 408 -7.29 -16.76 -29.49
CA GLY A 408 -6.26 -17.17 -28.58
C GLY A 408 -5.09 -16.21 -28.37
N TYR A 409 -5.06 -15.01 -28.96
CA TYR A 409 -4.35 -13.85 -28.40
C TYR A 409 -5.08 -13.38 -27.11
N PRO A 410 -4.35 -12.85 -26.12
CA PRO A 410 -4.96 -12.12 -25.02
C PRO A 410 -5.42 -10.73 -25.44
N ASP A 411 -6.56 -10.27 -24.94
CA ASP A 411 -7.13 -8.92 -25.17
C ASP A 411 -6.04 -7.82 -25.04
N ARG A 412 -5.27 -7.79 -23.94
CA ARG A 412 -4.11 -6.90 -23.68
C ARG A 412 -2.87 -7.05 -24.59
N LEU A 413 -2.99 -7.81 -25.69
CA LEU A 413 -1.97 -8.07 -26.70
C LEU A 413 -2.60 -8.11 -28.10
N ASP A 414 -3.83 -7.66 -28.24
CA ASP A 414 -4.71 -7.80 -29.39
C ASP A 414 -5.39 -6.46 -29.65
N ILE A 415 -5.18 -5.89 -30.85
CA ILE A 415 -5.76 -4.59 -31.20
C ILE A 415 -7.19 -4.68 -31.76
N ASP A 416 -7.83 -5.85 -31.73
CA ASP A 416 -9.15 -6.19 -32.32
C ASP A 416 -9.84 -7.26 -31.44
N SER A 417 -10.06 -6.96 -30.15
CA SER A 417 -10.34 -7.92 -29.05
C SER A 417 -11.62 -8.77 -29.21
N ASP A 418 -12.54 -8.42 -30.10
CA ASP A 418 -13.75 -9.19 -30.43
C ASP A 418 -13.81 -9.70 -31.90
N ASP A 419 -12.72 -9.53 -32.67
CA ASP A 419 -12.48 -10.10 -34.02
C ASP A 419 -13.45 -9.56 -35.11
N ASP A 420 -14.01 -8.36 -34.85
CA ASP A 420 -14.93 -7.61 -35.70
C ASP A 420 -14.22 -6.94 -36.90
N GLY A 421 -13.00 -6.44 -36.70
CA GLY A 421 -12.17 -5.74 -37.69
C GLY A 421 -12.07 -4.22 -37.56
N ILE A 422 -12.52 -3.63 -36.45
CA ILE A 422 -12.38 -2.23 -36.05
C ILE A 422 -11.46 -2.18 -34.81
N PRO A 423 -10.30 -1.52 -34.86
CA PRO A 423 -9.34 -1.66 -33.75
C PRO A 423 -9.76 -1.01 -32.44
N ASP A 424 -9.48 -1.65 -31.30
CA ASP A 424 -9.84 -1.29 -29.92
C ASP A 424 -9.64 0.20 -29.58
N ASN A 425 -8.52 0.78 -30.01
CA ASN A 425 -8.18 2.21 -29.87
C ASN A 425 -9.25 3.15 -30.47
N VAL A 426 -9.90 2.72 -31.56
CA VAL A 426 -10.97 3.41 -32.29
C VAL A 426 -12.32 3.22 -31.59
N GLU A 427 -12.55 2.02 -31.09
CA GLU A 427 -13.77 1.54 -30.41
C GLU A 427 -13.94 2.23 -29.05
N ALA A 428 -12.93 2.11 -28.18
CA ALA A 428 -12.86 2.66 -26.84
C ALA A 428 -12.85 4.21 -26.78
N GLN A 429 -13.04 4.89 -27.91
CA GLN A 429 -13.07 6.33 -28.05
C GLN A 429 -14.30 6.83 -28.84
N PRO A 430 -14.82 8.03 -28.50
CA PRO A 430 -15.93 8.60 -29.25
C PRO A 430 -15.47 9.16 -30.60
N THR A 431 -16.16 8.76 -31.67
CA THR A 431 -15.98 9.24 -33.06
C THR A 431 -15.79 10.75 -33.13
N PHE A 432 -16.65 11.54 -32.48
CA PHE A 432 -16.46 13.00 -32.35
C PHE A 432 -15.56 13.38 -31.15
N GLY A 433 -14.30 12.98 -31.21
CA GLY A 433 -13.35 13.27 -30.14
C GLY A 433 -12.00 12.62 -30.33
N TYR A 434 -12.01 11.46 -31.00
CA TYR A 434 -10.90 10.58 -31.33
C TYR A 434 -9.49 11.21 -31.27
N ILE A 435 -8.66 10.58 -30.45
CA ILE A 435 -7.28 10.94 -30.20
C ILE A 435 -6.40 9.86 -30.81
N SER A 436 -5.95 10.11 -32.05
CA SER A 436 -4.92 9.31 -32.72
C SER A 436 -3.64 9.22 -31.86
N PRO A 437 -2.96 8.05 -31.78
CA PRO A 437 -1.70 7.89 -31.07
C PRO A 437 -0.61 8.86 -31.60
N SER A 438 0.34 9.25 -30.74
CA SER A 438 1.38 10.23 -31.13
C SER A 438 2.71 9.61 -31.56
N GLY A 439 2.96 8.36 -31.17
CA GLY A 439 4.18 7.58 -31.37
C GLY A 439 5.38 8.11 -30.59
N GLU A 440 5.16 8.76 -29.43
CA GLU A 440 6.23 9.24 -28.54
C GLU A 440 5.84 9.14 -27.05
N ASP A 441 6.29 8.10 -26.36
CA ASP A 441 6.37 8.06 -24.89
C ASP A 441 7.59 8.90 -24.38
N THR A 442 7.32 9.92 -23.55
CA THR A 442 8.36 10.74 -22.89
C THR A 442 8.92 10.14 -21.60
N ASN A 443 8.16 9.26 -20.94
CA ASN A 443 8.42 8.67 -19.64
C ASN A 443 9.27 7.39 -19.74
N GLN A 444 8.98 6.52 -20.72
CA GLN A 444 9.22 5.06 -20.70
C GLN A 444 8.35 4.37 -19.62
N ASN A 445 7.03 4.34 -19.86
CA ASN A 445 6.03 3.57 -19.11
C ASN A 445 4.98 2.89 -20.02
N GLY A 446 5.25 2.75 -21.32
CA GLY A 446 4.35 2.12 -22.29
C GLY A 446 3.46 3.12 -22.99
N VAL A 447 2.46 3.58 -22.25
CA VAL A 447 1.38 4.48 -22.66
C VAL A 447 1.86 5.72 -23.42
N ASP A 448 1.32 5.95 -24.62
CA ASP A 448 1.66 7.12 -25.45
C ASP A 448 1.31 8.48 -24.78
N ASP A 449 2.17 9.50 -24.99
CA ASP A 449 1.99 10.91 -24.54
C ASP A 449 0.59 11.49 -24.92
N ALA A 450 -0.14 10.90 -25.88
CA ALA A 450 -1.49 11.27 -26.30
C ALA A 450 -2.56 10.98 -25.23
N TYR A 451 -2.48 9.82 -24.58
CA TYR A 451 -3.45 9.33 -23.59
C TYR A 451 -3.13 9.85 -22.17
N GLU A 452 -1.88 10.28 -21.93
CA GLU A 452 -1.44 10.86 -20.65
C GLU A 452 -1.91 12.32 -20.37
N VAL A 453 -3.13 12.50 -19.86
CA VAL A 453 -3.71 13.84 -19.57
C VAL A 453 -3.74 14.20 -18.07
N GLY A 454 -2.60 14.06 -17.39
CA GLY A 454 -2.22 14.89 -16.23
C GLY A 454 -2.12 14.18 -14.87
N GLU A 455 -3.22 13.60 -14.38
CA GLU A 455 -3.23 12.57 -13.31
C GLU A 455 -4.04 11.34 -13.78
N THR A 456 -4.43 11.31 -15.06
CA THR A 456 -5.09 10.20 -15.77
C THR A 456 -4.08 9.63 -16.76
N ILE A 457 -4.04 8.31 -16.82
CA ILE A 457 -3.23 7.44 -17.69
C ILE A 457 -4.25 6.50 -18.36
N GLY A 458 -4.04 6.13 -19.62
CA GLY A 458 -4.99 5.36 -20.43
C GLY A 458 -6.22 6.17 -20.90
N LEU A 459 -7.02 5.52 -21.74
CA LEU A 459 -8.26 6.01 -22.32
C LEU A 459 -9.43 6.04 -21.31
N SER A 460 -10.55 6.58 -21.76
CA SER A 460 -11.83 6.56 -21.05
C SER A 460 -12.81 5.85 -21.95
N LEU A 461 -12.95 4.55 -21.73
CA LEU A 461 -13.76 3.62 -22.53
C LEU A 461 -15.18 4.17 -22.72
N GLU A 462 -15.68 4.10 -23.95
CA GLU A 462 -17.10 4.31 -24.26
C GLU A 462 -17.87 2.99 -24.09
N ASP A 463 -19.20 3.12 -24.00
CA ASP A 463 -20.20 2.09 -23.72
C ASP A 463 -21.51 2.63 -24.30
N THR A 464 -21.74 2.31 -25.58
CA THR A 464 -22.68 3.01 -26.47
C THR A 464 -24.14 2.80 -26.08
N ASP A 465 -24.55 1.56 -25.77
CA ASP A 465 -25.91 1.24 -25.32
C ASP A 465 -26.12 1.38 -23.78
N SER A 466 -25.03 1.46 -23.00
CA SER A 466 -25.00 1.50 -21.52
C SER A 466 -25.39 0.19 -20.80
N ASP A 467 -25.14 -0.97 -21.43
CA ASP A 467 -25.19 -2.33 -20.88
C ASP A 467 -24.12 -2.58 -19.79
N GLY A 468 -22.93 -1.99 -19.99
CA GLY A 468 -21.75 -2.15 -19.14
C GLY A 468 -20.63 -3.01 -19.73
N THR A 469 -20.81 -3.49 -20.96
CA THR A 469 -19.75 -3.97 -21.86
C THR A 469 -19.21 -2.77 -22.63
N PRO A 470 -17.90 -2.45 -22.60
CA PRO A 470 -17.34 -1.38 -23.42
C PRO A 470 -17.34 -1.76 -24.90
N ASP A 471 -17.45 -0.77 -25.79
CA ASP A 471 -17.59 -0.96 -27.25
C ASP A 471 -16.56 -1.98 -27.82
N TYR A 472 -15.26 -1.89 -27.45
CA TYR A 472 -14.18 -2.78 -27.95
C TYR A 472 -14.26 -4.28 -27.57
N LEU A 473 -15.37 -4.71 -26.95
CA LEU A 473 -15.61 -6.08 -26.51
C LEU A 473 -17.03 -6.58 -26.85
N ASP A 474 -17.81 -5.84 -27.64
CA ASP A 474 -19.24 -6.08 -27.89
C ASP A 474 -19.56 -6.23 -29.39
N ASP A 475 -19.84 -7.47 -29.84
CA ASP A 475 -20.23 -7.86 -31.21
C ASP A 475 -21.34 -6.98 -31.90
N ASP A 476 -22.06 -6.11 -31.18
CA ASP A 476 -23.26 -5.35 -31.56
C ASP A 476 -23.40 -4.09 -30.63
N SER A 477 -22.52 -3.08 -30.80
CA SER A 477 -22.29 -1.92 -29.90
C SER A 477 -23.53 -1.11 -29.50
N GLU A 478 -24.52 -0.98 -30.40
CA GLU A 478 -25.82 -0.36 -30.11
C GLU A 478 -26.96 -1.36 -29.84
N ASN A 479 -26.72 -2.66 -29.97
CA ASN A 479 -27.70 -3.74 -29.84
C ASN A 479 -28.88 -3.62 -30.82
N ASP A 480 -28.61 -3.33 -32.10
CA ASP A 480 -29.61 -3.10 -33.16
C ASP A 480 -29.92 -4.32 -34.06
N LEU A 481 -29.21 -5.44 -33.83
CA LEU A 481 -29.30 -6.72 -34.56
C LEU A 481 -28.46 -6.80 -35.85
N VAL A 482 -27.74 -5.76 -36.22
CA VAL A 482 -26.64 -5.85 -37.20
C VAL A 482 -25.32 -5.85 -36.42
N PRO A 483 -24.41 -6.83 -36.64
CA PRO A 483 -23.12 -6.83 -35.94
C PRO A 483 -22.16 -5.79 -36.50
N ASP A 484 -21.35 -5.20 -35.63
CA ASP A 484 -20.43 -4.08 -35.92
C ASP A 484 -19.58 -4.35 -37.17
N ASN A 485 -19.11 -5.59 -37.31
CA ASN A 485 -18.30 -6.05 -38.44
C ASN A 485 -18.99 -5.79 -39.79
N ASN A 486 -20.30 -6.01 -39.87
CA ASN A 486 -21.06 -5.75 -41.08
C ASN A 486 -21.13 -4.25 -41.41
N GLU A 487 -21.26 -3.39 -40.41
CA GLU A 487 -21.46 -1.95 -40.56
C GLU A 487 -20.15 -1.17 -40.69
N GLY A 488 -19.16 -1.45 -39.84
CA GLY A 488 -17.79 -0.95 -39.96
C GLY A 488 -17.11 -1.34 -41.28
N ASN A 489 -17.49 -2.48 -41.89
CA ASN A 489 -16.84 -2.98 -43.11
C ASN A 489 -17.67 -2.93 -44.41
N ASP A 490 -18.95 -2.52 -44.44
CA ASP A 490 -19.71 -2.38 -45.70
C ASP A 490 -19.61 -0.99 -46.35
N PHE A 491 -18.41 -0.67 -46.86
CA PHE A 491 -18.12 0.52 -47.66
C PHE A 491 -18.91 0.66 -48.98
N ASN A 492 -19.70 -0.35 -49.37
CA ASN A 492 -20.42 -0.39 -50.64
C ASN A 492 -21.94 -0.40 -50.49
N PHE A 493 -22.43 -0.59 -49.26
CA PHE A 493 -23.82 -0.63 -48.83
C PHE A 493 -24.62 -1.70 -49.61
N ASP A 494 -24.12 -2.94 -49.68
CA ASP A 494 -24.82 -4.11 -50.25
C ASP A 494 -25.22 -5.20 -49.23
N GLY A 495 -25.16 -4.89 -47.93
CA GLY A 495 -25.58 -5.73 -46.80
C GLY A 495 -24.60 -6.86 -46.47
N ILE A 496 -23.36 -6.69 -46.92
CA ILE A 496 -22.32 -7.71 -46.83
C ILE A 496 -21.00 -6.96 -46.64
N PRO A 497 -20.25 -7.19 -45.55
CA PRO A 497 -18.98 -6.51 -45.36
C PRO A 497 -18.02 -6.80 -46.52
N ASP A 498 -17.35 -5.75 -46.99
CA ASP A 498 -16.43 -5.80 -48.14
C ASP A 498 -15.15 -6.59 -47.76
N TRP A 499 -14.84 -6.63 -46.46
CA TRP A 499 -13.79 -7.36 -45.75
C TRP A 499 -14.40 -8.44 -44.85
N THR A 500 -13.61 -9.45 -44.45
CA THR A 500 -14.12 -10.59 -43.65
C THR A 500 -12.97 -11.36 -43.01
N TYR A 501 -13.10 -11.73 -41.74
CA TYR A 501 -12.20 -12.64 -41.03
C TYR A 501 -11.74 -13.87 -41.85
N THR A 502 -10.43 -14.11 -41.87
CA THR A 502 -9.79 -15.18 -42.63
C THR A 502 -9.18 -16.29 -41.76
N GLY A 503 -8.99 -16.03 -40.46
CA GLY A 503 -8.30 -16.88 -39.49
C GLY A 503 -6.79 -16.98 -39.78
N VAL A 504 -6.19 -15.86 -40.17
CA VAL A 504 -4.77 -15.64 -40.43
C VAL A 504 -4.43 -14.18 -40.12
N ASP A 505 -3.75 -13.94 -39.01
CA ASP A 505 -2.91 -12.76 -38.86
C ASP A 505 -1.47 -13.07 -39.40
N THR A 506 -0.80 -12.07 -39.98
CA THR A 506 0.57 -12.19 -40.55
C THR A 506 1.67 -11.64 -39.65
N ASP A 507 1.34 -10.80 -38.66
CA ASP A 507 2.23 -9.89 -37.95
C ASP A 507 2.39 -10.26 -36.48
N GLY A 508 1.27 -10.54 -35.84
CA GLY A 508 1.11 -11.01 -34.47
C GLY A 508 0.51 -9.96 -33.54
N ASP A 509 -0.30 -9.04 -34.09
CA ASP A 509 -0.92 -7.88 -33.44
C ASP A 509 -2.44 -8.01 -33.21
N GLY A 510 -3.04 -9.17 -33.53
CA GLY A 510 -4.47 -9.43 -33.32
C GLY A 510 -5.26 -9.41 -34.63
N LEU A 511 -5.51 -8.20 -35.13
CA LEU A 511 -6.23 -7.88 -36.37
C LEU A 511 -5.93 -8.82 -37.58
N ASP A 512 -6.96 -9.46 -38.14
CA ASP A 512 -6.80 -10.46 -39.22
C ASP A 512 -6.39 -9.89 -40.60
N ASP A 513 -5.64 -10.68 -41.41
CA ASP A 513 -5.27 -10.45 -42.86
C ASP A 513 -6.45 -9.94 -43.73
N GLY A 514 -7.69 -10.18 -43.28
CA GLY A 514 -8.95 -9.78 -43.86
C GLY A 514 -9.24 -8.29 -43.78
N TYR A 515 -8.85 -7.63 -42.69
CA TYR A 515 -9.20 -6.25 -42.34
C TYR A 515 -8.03 -5.25 -42.53
N GLU A 516 -6.76 -5.68 -42.46
CA GLU A 516 -5.50 -4.88 -42.71
C GLU A 516 -5.34 -4.36 -44.18
N GLY A 517 -6.44 -4.02 -44.85
CA GLY A 517 -6.54 -3.22 -46.07
C GLY A 517 -5.58 -3.57 -47.21
N SER A 518 -4.39 -2.96 -47.21
CA SER A 518 -3.49 -2.95 -48.35
C SER A 518 -2.03 -3.37 -48.14
N ASP A 519 -1.51 -3.40 -46.91
CA ASP A 519 -0.13 -3.83 -46.63
C ASP A 519 0.04 -5.03 -45.68
N ILE A 520 -0.98 -5.60 -45.01
CA ILE A 520 -0.97 -6.90 -44.27
C ILE A 520 0.36 -7.34 -43.59
N ASN A 521 1.22 -6.38 -43.20
CA ASN A 521 2.54 -6.54 -42.58
C ASN A 521 3.25 -5.19 -42.36
N ASP A 522 2.53 -4.27 -41.72
CA ASP A 522 2.99 -2.98 -41.20
C ASP A 522 3.73 -3.16 -39.88
N GLY A 523 3.32 -4.16 -39.09
CA GLY A 523 3.50 -4.31 -37.65
C GLY A 523 2.44 -3.51 -36.88
N PHE A 524 2.41 -3.64 -35.56
CA PHE A 524 1.56 -2.89 -34.63
C PHE A 524 1.38 -1.42 -35.05
N ASP A 525 0.25 -1.16 -35.72
CA ASP A 525 -0.29 0.16 -36.06
C ASP A 525 -1.70 0.14 -35.45
N VAL A 526 -1.78 0.51 -34.17
CA VAL A 526 -2.92 0.30 -33.23
C VAL A 526 -4.25 0.97 -33.63
N ASN A 527 -4.31 1.58 -34.81
CA ASN A 527 -5.51 2.15 -35.41
C ASN A 527 -5.59 1.85 -36.93
N ASP A 528 -4.79 0.89 -37.41
CA ASP A 528 -4.54 0.49 -38.81
C ASP A 528 -4.65 1.65 -39.82
N GLU A 529 -5.49 1.53 -40.85
CA GLU A 529 -5.69 2.55 -41.87
C GLU A 529 -6.80 3.57 -41.46
N ILE A 530 -7.28 3.54 -40.20
CA ILE A 530 -8.36 4.35 -39.59
C ILE A 530 -7.76 5.55 -38.78
N ASP A 531 -7.24 6.54 -39.51
CA ASP A 531 -6.61 7.78 -38.97
C ASP A 531 -7.63 8.81 -38.39
N ASP A 532 -8.90 8.77 -38.84
CA ASP A 532 -9.99 9.71 -38.53
C ASP A 532 -11.35 8.98 -38.73
N PRO A 533 -11.86 8.21 -37.74
CA PRO A 533 -12.97 7.24 -37.92
C PRO A 533 -14.21 7.87 -38.57
N ALA A 534 -14.56 9.10 -38.16
CA ALA A 534 -15.60 9.95 -38.74
C ALA A 534 -15.45 10.28 -40.25
N THR A 535 -14.41 9.79 -40.92
CA THR A 535 -14.23 9.89 -42.38
C THR A 535 -13.64 8.66 -43.06
N ASP A 536 -13.09 7.71 -42.30
CA ASP A 536 -12.43 6.52 -42.80
C ASP A 536 -13.27 5.24 -42.62
N LEU A 537 -14.23 5.21 -41.67
CA LEU A 537 -15.28 4.19 -41.53
C LEU A 537 -16.57 4.56 -42.31
N PRO A 538 -17.52 3.61 -42.48
CA PRO A 538 -18.84 3.87 -43.06
C PRO A 538 -19.68 4.85 -42.22
N ASP A 539 -20.31 5.77 -42.95
CA ASP A 539 -21.27 6.77 -42.48
C ASP A 539 -22.23 6.94 -43.68
N ARG A 540 -23.43 6.39 -43.55
CA ARG A 540 -24.36 6.23 -44.67
C ARG A 540 -25.21 7.47 -44.91
N ASP A 541 -25.78 8.08 -43.88
CA ASP A 541 -26.66 9.24 -43.97
C ASP A 541 -25.90 10.60 -43.96
N GLY A 542 -24.76 10.68 -43.26
CA GLY A 542 -23.93 11.86 -43.11
C GLY A 542 -24.31 12.81 -41.96
N GLU A 543 -25.14 12.36 -41.02
CA GLU A 543 -25.59 13.10 -39.84
C GLU A 543 -25.05 12.53 -38.51
N GLY A 544 -25.60 11.48 -37.88
CA GLY A 544 -25.38 11.10 -36.47
C GLY A 544 -23.94 10.74 -36.05
N ASP A 545 -23.65 9.44 -35.97
CA ASP A 545 -22.31 8.88 -35.69
C ASP A 545 -21.81 8.06 -36.91
N VAL A 546 -20.94 7.05 -36.72
CA VAL A 546 -20.64 6.04 -37.75
C VAL A 546 -21.63 4.87 -37.65
N ASN A 547 -21.81 4.11 -38.74
CA ASN A 547 -22.89 3.11 -38.87
C ASN A 547 -23.03 2.18 -37.65
N TYR A 548 -21.94 1.55 -37.18
CA TYR A 548 -21.92 0.61 -36.05
C TYR A 548 -22.13 1.24 -34.65
N ARG A 549 -22.56 2.51 -34.60
CA ARG A 549 -22.97 3.23 -33.37
C ARG A 549 -24.16 4.15 -33.65
N ASP A 550 -24.96 3.89 -34.69
CA ASP A 550 -26.07 4.73 -35.13
C ASP A 550 -27.32 3.93 -35.59
N PHE A 551 -28.19 3.65 -34.62
CA PHE A 551 -29.53 3.05 -34.73
C PHE A 551 -30.47 3.44 -35.92
N ASP A 552 -30.20 4.45 -36.75
CA ASP A 552 -30.98 4.93 -37.93
C ASP A 552 -30.04 5.12 -39.14
N ASP A 553 -29.46 4.01 -39.56
CA ASP A 553 -28.28 3.92 -40.43
C ASP A 553 -28.42 4.66 -41.79
N ASP A 554 -29.61 4.61 -42.40
CA ASP A 554 -29.93 5.26 -43.67
C ASP A 554 -30.43 6.72 -43.53
N GLY A 555 -30.84 7.13 -42.32
CA GLY A 555 -31.43 8.44 -42.02
C GLY A 555 -32.84 8.65 -42.58
N ASP A 556 -33.59 7.55 -42.77
CA ASP A 556 -34.99 7.51 -43.20
C ASP A 556 -35.96 7.81 -42.02
N ALA A 557 -35.48 7.65 -40.79
CA ALA A 557 -36.21 7.70 -39.51
C ALA A 557 -37.07 6.46 -39.21
N ILE A 558 -36.60 5.30 -39.66
CA ILE A 558 -36.95 3.97 -39.14
C ILE A 558 -35.64 3.39 -38.60
N ASN A 559 -35.65 2.82 -37.40
CA ASN A 559 -34.45 2.22 -36.85
C ASN A 559 -34.16 0.86 -37.51
N THR A 560 -32.89 0.49 -37.68
CA THR A 560 -32.43 -0.78 -38.26
C THR A 560 -33.20 -2.04 -37.80
N PRO A 561 -33.51 -2.25 -36.49
CA PRO A 561 -34.24 -3.44 -36.04
C PRO A 561 -35.70 -3.50 -36.53
N ASP A 562 -36.30 -2.36 -36.87
CA ASP A 562 -37.67 -2.26 -37.39
C ASP A 562 -37.74 -2.51 -38.92
N GLU A 563 -36.60 -2.67 -39.59
CA GLU A 563 -36.48 -2.89 -41.05
C GLU A 563 -36.32 -4.36 -41.47
N ASP A 564 -36.42 -5.31 -40.52
CA ASP A 564 -36.61 -6.75 -40.78
C ASP A 564 -37.99 -7.02 -41.43
N ALA A 565 -38.09 -6.75 -42.73
CA ALA A 565 -39.30 -6.87 -43.52
C ALA A 565 -39.87 -8.30 -43.58
N ASN A 566 -39.07 -9.34 -43.29
CA ASN A 566 -39.50 -10.74 -43.33
C ASN A 566 -39.74 -11.38 -41.95
N GLY A 567 -39.28 -10.77 -40.86
CA GLY A 567 -39.43 -11.23 -39.48
C GLY A 567 -38.54 -12.45 -39.15
N ASN A 568 -37.27 -12.43 -39.55
CA ASN A 568 -36.28 -13.47 -39.23
C ASN A 568 -35.24 -13.10 -38.16
N ASP A 569 -35.33 -11.91 -37.57
CA ASP A 569 -34.36 -11.32 -36.63
C ASP A 569 -32.97 -11.14 -37.33
N ASP A 570 -32.94 -10.59 -38.55
CA ASP A 570 -31.75 -10.41 -39.43
C ASP A 570 -32.02 -9.37 -40.56
N PRO A 571 -31.84 -8.05 -40.31
CA PRO A 571 -32.12 -6.98 -41.28
C PRO A 571 -31.27 -7.04 -42.57
N THR A 572 -30.09 -7.66 -42.50
CA THR A 572 -29.07 -7.69 -43.57
C THR A 572 -29.50 -8.41 -44.86
N ASP A 573 -30.54 -9.24 -44.78
CA ASP A 573 -31.02 -10.19 -45.80
C ASP A 573 -32.24 -9.67 -46.60
N ASP A 574 -32.84 -8.54 -46.19
CA ASP A 574 -34.03 -7.93 -46.81
C ASP A 574 -33.70 -6.78 -47.80
N ASP A 575 -34.23 -6.92 -49.03
CA ASP A 575 -34.09 -6.02 -50.20
C ASP A 575 -35.45 -5.98 -50.91
N THR A 576 -36.35 -5.10 -50.44
CA THR A 576 -37.77 -5.04 -50.84
C THR A 576 -37.94 -4.58 -52.29
N ASP A 577 -37.10 -3.64 -52.75
CA ASP A 577 -37.08 -3.10 -54.11
C ASP A 577 -36.45 -4.08 -55.13
N GLY A 578 -35.41 -4.80 -54.73
CA GLY A 578 -34.65 -5.74 -55.55
C GLY A 578 -33.51 -5.14 -56.37
N ASP A 579 -32.97 -3.96 -56.02
CA ASP A 579 -31.81 -3.35 -56.68
C ASP A 579 -30.45 -3.81 -56.15
N GLY A 580 -30.44 -4.42 -54.96
CA GLY A 580 -29.27 -5.00 -54.30
C GLY A 580 -28.62 -4.09 -53.27
N THR A 581 -29.43 -3.27 -52.62
CA THR A 581 -29.13 -2.47 -51.43
C THR A 581 -30.14 -2.95 -50.38
N PRO A 582 -29.76 -3.33 -49.14
CA PRO A 582 -30.73 -3.73 -48.12
C PRO A 582 -31.70 -2.62 -47.76
N ASP A 583 -32.82 -2.98 -47.12
CA ASP A 583 -33.84 -2.00 -46.73
C ASP A 583 -33.30 -1.00 -45.69
N TYR A 584 -32.56 -1.45 -44.66
CA TYR A 584 -31.80 -0.59 -43.71
C TYR A 584 -30.74 0.32 -44.36
N LEU A 585 -30.61 0.23 -45.68
CA LEU A 585 -29.71 1.00 -46.53
C LEU A 585 -30.41 1.50 -47.83
N ASP A 586 -31.75 1.60 -48.02
CA ASP A 586 -32.38 2.13 -49.28
C ASP A 586 -33.55 3.17 -49.19
N PRO A 587 -33.36 4.44 -49.62
CA PRO A 587 -34.35 5.52 -49.51
C PRO A 587 -35.16 5.94 -50.80
N ASN A 588 -35.36 5.12 -51.86
CA ASN A 588 -35.43 5.66 -53.26
C ASN A 588 -36.75 5.92 -54.09
N ASN A 589 -37.95 5.35 -53.83
CA ASN A 589 -38.68 4.65 -54.93
C ASN A 589 -40.12 5.12 -55.46
N ASP A 590 -40.52 4.70 -56.69
CA ASP A 590 -41.91 4.49 -57.25
C ASP A 590 -43.00 5.62 -57.31
N THR A 591 -44.31 5.25 -57.38
CA THR A 591 -45.49 6.18 -57.49
C THR A 591 -46.92 5.51 -57.32
N ASP A 592 -47.70 5.88 -56.29
CA ASP A 592 -49.15 5.54 -56.06
C ASP A 592 -50.13 6.74 -56.33
N THR A 593 -51.48 6.55 -56.43
CA THR A 593 -52.46 7.56 -56.93
C THR A 593 -53.16 8.43 -55.89
N ASP A 594 -53.76 7.86 -54.85
CA ASP A 594 -54.38 8.58 -53.73
C ASP A 594 -53.43 8.70 -52.55
N GLY A 595 -52.37 7.90 -52.50
CA GLY A 595 -51.25 8.05 -51.60
C GLY A 595 -51.27 7.10 -50.41
N ASP A 596 -52.00 6.00 -50.45
CA ASP A 596 -52.15 5.11 -49.28
C ASP A 596 -51.05 4.04 -49.16
N GLY A 597 -50.04 4.10 -50.04
CA GLY A 597 -48.90 3.21 -50.01
C GLY A 597 -49.12 1.89 -50.76
N VAL A 598 -50.35 1.57 -51.18
CA VAL A 598 -50.63 0.44 -52.06
C VAL A 598 -50.59 0.92 -53.52
N THR A 599 -49.98 0.17 -54.44
CA THR A 599 -49.96 0.62 -55.84
C THR A 599 -51.33 0.51 -56.51
N ASP A 600 -51.62 1.42 -57.46
CA ASP A 600 -52.74 1.34 -58.43
C ASP A 600 -52.99 -0.08 -59.02
N GLU A 601 -51.94 -0.92 -59.14
CA GLU A 601 -52.01 -2.25 -59.74
C GLU A 601 -52.44 -3.32 -58.73
N ASP A 602 -51.98 -3.23 -57.47
CA ASP A 602 -52.29 -4.19 -56.40
C ASP A 602 -53.73 -4.01 -55.89
N GLU A 603 -54.18 -2.76 -55.77
CA GLU A 603 -55.58 -2.46 -55.44
C GLU A 603 -56.60 -3.00 -56.46
N GLU A 604 -56.30 -2.99 -57.77
CA GLU A 604 -57.19 -3.60 -58.78
C GLU A 604 -57.25 -5.14 -58.64
N GLU A 605 -56.27 -5.78 -57.98
CA GLU A 605 -56.28 -7.21 -57.64
C GLU A 605 -57.10 -7.50 -56.36
N ASP A 606 -56.96 -6.70 -55.30
CA ASP A 606 -57.70 -6.86 -54.04
C ASP A 606 -59.18 -6.47 -54.14
N GLY A 607 -59.48 -5.44 -54.93
CA GLY A 607 -60.84 -4.93 -55.13
C GLY A 607 -61.26 -3.83 -54.16
N THR A 608 -60.26 -3.14 -53.61
CA THR A 608 -60.21 -1.80 -53.03
C THR A 608 -60.55 -0.72 -54.10
N ASP A 609 -60.62 0.57 -53.75
CA ASP A 609 -60.96 1.66 -54.71
C ASP A 609 -59.79 2.66 -54.84
N PRO A 610 -59.02 2.64 -55.96
CA PRO A 610 -57.82 3.48 -56.22
C PRO A 610 -58.02 5.00 -56.32
N THR A 611 -58.96 5.53 -55.54
CA THR A 611 -59.28 6.95 -55.34
C THR A 611 -59.94 7.22 -53.96
N ASP A 612 -59.93 6.28 -53.02
CA ASP A 612 -60.51 6.35 -51.68
C ASP A 612 -59.46 5.84 -50.65
N PRO A 613 -58.58 6.71 -50.13
CA PRO A 613 -57.40 6.32 -49.32
C PRO A 613 -57.73 5.70 -47.94
N CYS A 614 -59.00 5.40 -47.68
CA CYS A 614 -59.48 4.68 -46.50
C CYS A 614 -60.00 3.27 -46.84
N ASP A 615 -59.73 2.74 -48.04
CA ASP A 615 -60.27 1.47 -48.54
C ASP A 615 -59.20 0.68 -49.32
N PHE A 616 -58.04 0.40 -48.70
CA PHE A 616 -56.93 -0.41 -49.23
C PHE A 616 -56.69 -1.73 -48.45
N VAL A 617 -55.59 -2.45 -48.73
CA VAL A 617 -55.13 -3.63 -47.98
C VAL A 617 -53.71 -3.40 -47.46
N GLU A 618 -53.61 -3.26 -46.14
CA GLU A 618 -52.37 -3.05 -45.36
C GLU A 618 -51.26 -4.05 -45.69
N GLU A 619 -51.58 -5.36 -45.80
CA GLU A 619 -50.64 -6.44 -46.20
C GLU A 619 -49.98 -6.23 -47.60
N HIS A 620 -50.37 -5.19 -48.36
CA HIS A 620 -49.81 -4.83 -49.67
C HIS A 620 -49.37 -3.36 -49.78
N ILE A 621 -49.17 -2.64 -48.67
CA ILE A 621 -48.39 -1.39 -48.71
C ILE A 621 -46.99 -1.74 -49.19
N THR A 622 -46.55 -1.08 -50.25
CA THR A 622 -45.20 -1.23 -50.83
C THR A 622 -44.58 0.12 -51.20
N GLN A 623 -45.26 1.24 -50.89
CA GLN A 623 -44.88 2.60 -51.29
C GLN A 623 -44.99 3.57 -50.09
N PRO A 624 -44.21 4.67 -50.08
CA PRO A 624 -44.43 5.76 -49.13
C PRO A 624 -45.81 6.38 -49.33
N GLN A 625 -46.57 6.44 -48.24
CA GLN A 625 -47.89 7.03 -48.21
C GLN A 625 -47.80 8.56 -48.42
N THR A 626 -48.56 9.13 -49.36
CA THR A 626 -48.46 10.54 -49.78
C THR A 626 -49.83 11.21 -50.03
N GLY A 627 -49.84 12.38 -50.69
CA GLY A 627 -50.99 12.77 -51.51
C GLY A 627 -52.30 13.10 -50.80
N ASP A 628 -53.37 12.41 -51.19
CA ASP A 628 -54.73 12.61 -50.69
C ASP A 628 -54.95 11.77 -49.39
N TYR A 629 -54.26 10.63 -49.21
CA TYR A 629 -54.20 9.83 -47.97
C TYR A 629 -53.69 10.64 -46.79
N LEU A 630 -52.53 11.32 -46.93
CA LEU A 630 -51.98 12.20 -45.90
C LEU A 630 -52.90 13.40 -45.53
N THR A 631 -54.12 13.48 -46.07
CA THR A 631 -55.13 14.49 -45.72
C THR A 631 -56.53 13.89 -45.50
N ALA A 632 -56.62 12.56 -45.40
CA ALA A 632 -57.81 11.82 -45.00
C ALA A 632 -57.97 11.84 -43.46
N ASP A 633 -58.97 11.12 -42.95
CA ASP A 633 -59.40 10.99 -41.56
C ASP A 633 -60.36 9.79 -41.63
N CYS A 634 -59.80 8.60 -41.44
CA CYS A 634 -60.41 7.34 -41.91
C CYS A 634 -61.27 6.66 -40.83
N ASP A 635 -60.94 6.85 -39.56
CA ASP A 635 -61.60 6.32 -38.38
C ASP A 635 -62.59 7.31 -37.71
N GLY A 636 -62.37 8.62 -37.89
CA GLY A 636 -63.10 9.72 -37.30
C GLY A 636 -62.43 10.40 -36.10
N ASP A 637 -61.16 10.16 -35.79
CA ASP A 637 -60.46 10.70 -34.61
C ASP A 637 -60.31 12.24 -34.66
N GLY A 638 -60.12 12.83 -35.85
CA GLY A 638 -59.90 14.26 -36.09
C GLY A 638 -58.45 14.69 -36.33
N VAL A 639 -57.46 13.81 -36.28
CA VAL A 639 -56.14 13.98 -36.90
C VAL A 639 -56.30 13.71 -38.42
N THR A 640 -55.22 13.71 -39.20
CA THR A 640 -55.25 13.21 -40.59
C THR A 640 -54.21 12.14 -40.77
N ASN A 641 -54.42 11.14 -41.63
CA ASN A 641 -53.50 9.99 -41.78
C ASN A 641 -52.03 10.37 -42.00
N GLY A 642 -51.76 11.60 -42.48
CA GLY A 642 -50.41 12.10 -42.67
C GLY A 642 -49.84 12.93 -41.53
N ASP A 643 -50.69 13.50 -40.68
CA ASP A 643 -50.26 13.94 -39.36
C ASP A 643 -50.09 12.66 -38.47
N GLU A 644 -51.02 11.69 -38.50
CA GLU A 644 -50.92 10.38 -37.81
C GLU A 644 -49.66 9.60 -38.21
N LYS A 645 -49.28 9.57 -39.49
CA LYS A 645 -47.98 9.01 -39.91
C LYS A 645 -46.77 9.85 -39.45
N GLU A 646 -46.88 11.18 -39.32
CA GLU A 646 -45.83 12.03 -38.70
C GLU A 646 -45.75 11.81 -37.18
N ASP A 647 -46.81 11.25 -36.58
CA ASP A 647 -46.97 11.00 -35.14
C ASP A 647 -46.82 9.51 -34.74
N GLY A 648 -46.73 8.58 -35.69
CA GLY A 648 -46.56 7.14 -35.46
C GLY A 648 -47.81 6.32 -35.12
N THR A 649 -49.02 6.79 -35.49
CA THR A 649 -50.31 6.23 -35.01
C THR A 649 -51.18 5.62 -36.13
N ASP A 650 -51.95 4.55 -35.86
CA ASP A 650 -52.80 3.83 -36.85
C ASP A 650 -54.05 4.63 -37.31
N PRO A 651 -54.12 5.09 -38.58
CA PRO A 651 -55.25 5.87 -39.09
C PRO A 651 -56.59 5.13 -39.22
N PHE A 652 -56.67 3.87 -38.80
CA PHE A 652 -57.88 3.05 -38.77
C PHE A 652 -58.36 2.66 -37.37
N ASP A 653 -57.53 2.80 -36.33
CA ASP A 653 -57.97 2.62 -34.95
C ASP A 653 -58.27 3.99 -34.30
N PRO A 654 -59.56 4.33 -34.03
CA PRO A 654 -59.97 5.60 -33.40
C PRO A 654 -59.51 5.81 -31.95
N CYS A 655 -58.52 5.04 -31.52
CA CYS A 655 -57.87 5.05 -30.24
C CYS A 655 -56.35 5.29 -30.34
N ASP A 656 -55.80 5.27 -31.54
CA ASP A 656 -54.38 5.45 -31.82
C ASP A 656 -54.19 6.72 -32.67
N TYR A 657 -53.96 7.86 -32.02
CA TYR A 657 -53.84 9.18 -32.66
C TYR A 657 -53.06 10.16 -31.78
N ASN A 658 -52.46 11.23 -32.32
CA ASN A 658 -51.85 12.28 -31.49
C ASN A 658 -52.83 13.46 -31.22
N PRO A 659 -53.17 13.76 -29.94
CA PRO A 659 -54.07 14.86 -29.59
C PRO A 659 -53.62 16.26 -30.05
N ASP A 660 -52.31 16.54 -30.19
CA ASP A 660 -51.80 17.85 -30.61
C ASP A 660 -51.98 18.08 -32.13
N SER A 661 -52.14 17.00 -32.90
CA SER A 661 -52.32 16.99 -34.35
C SER A 661 -53.78 17.04 -34.81
N ILE A 662 -54.75 17.11 -33.89
CA ILE A 662 -56.18 17.22 -34.22
C ILE A 662 -56.46 18.53 -34.99
N THR A 663 -56.50 18.45 -36.32
CA THR A 663 -56.81 19.58 -37.22
C THR A 663 -58.24 19.56 -37.77
N LEU A 664 -58.92 18.41 -37.69
CA LEU A 664 -60.29 18.16 -38.13
C LEU A 664 -61.25 17.99 -36.94
N PRO A 665 -62.58 17.94 -37.17
CA PRO A 665 -63.55 17.71 -36.10
C PRO A 665 -63.77 16.22 -35.91
N GLN A 666 -63.39 15.72 -34.73
CA GLN A 666 -63.61 14.35 -34.24
C GLN A 666 -65.09 13.94 -34.42
N THR A 667 -65.33 12.76 -35.03
CA THR A 667 -66.67 12.22 -35.32
C THR A 667 -66.72 10.68 -35.32
N GLY A 668 -67.30 10.08 -36.36
CA GLY A 668 -67.17 8.66 -36.70
C GLY A 668 -67.31 7.64 -35.58
N ASN A 669 -66.29 6.79 -35.52
CA ASN A 669 -66.17 5.68 -34.59
C ASN A 669 -65.60 6.16 -33.25
N TYR A 670 -64.62 7.07 -33.28
CA TYR A 670 -64.02 7.80 -32.15
C TYR A 670 -65.02 8.18 -31.05
N LEU A 671 -66.07 8.95 -31.37
CA LEU A 671 -67.08 9.38 -30.38
C LEU A 671 -67.90 8.23 -29.73
N THR A 672 -67.62 6.98 -30.07
CA THR A 672 -68.24 5.77 -29.51
C THR A 672 -67.24 4.67 -29.15
N ALA A 673 -65.96 4.95 -29.27
CA ALA A 673 -64.87 4.14 -28.73
C ALA A 673 -64.70 4.41 -27.22
N ASP A 674 -63.76 3.69 -26.61
CA ASP A 674 -63.43 3.54 -25.19
C ASP A 674 -61.98 3.09 -25.26
N CYS A 675 -61.07 4.07 -25.39
CA CYS A 675 -59.78 3.90 -26.08
C CYS A 675 -58.62 3.62 -25.13
N ASP A 676 -58.65 4.32 -24.01
CA ASP A 676 -57.91 4.02 -22.79
C ASP A 676 -58.42 2.73 -22.07
N GLY A 677 -59.65 2.32 -22.35
CA GLY A 677 -60.28 1.11 -21.82
C GLY A 677 -60.83 1.25 -20.39
N ASP A 678 -60.93 2.47 -19.85
CA ASP A 678 -61.44 2.73 -18.49
C ASP A 678 -62.93 2.41 -18.35
N GLY A 679 -63.67 2.41 -19.45
CA GLY A 679 -65.09 2.13 -19.51
C GLY A 679 -66.01 3.36 -19.58
N VAL A 680 -65.46 4.56 -19.75
CA VAL A 680 -66.12 5.74 -20.32
C VAL A 680 -66.03 5.61 -21.86
N THR A 681 -66.29 6.68 -22.61
CA THR A 681 -66.19 6.70 -24.08
C THR A 681 -65.74 8.09 -24.45
N ASN A 682 -64.91 8.25 -25.48
CA ASN A 682 -64.27 9.52 -25.86
C ASN A 682 -65.29 10.68 -25.98
N GLY A 683 -66.51 10.38 -26.44
CA GLY A 683 -67.60 11.35 -26.57
C GLY A 683 -68.37 11.73 -25.29
N ASP A 684 -68.28 10.94 -24.21
CA ASP A 684 -68.74 11.30 -22.86
C ASP A 684 -67.61 12.04 -22.10
N GLU A 685 -66.35 11.67 -22.32
CA GLU A 685 -65.15 12.35 -21.79
C GLU A 685 -64.97 13.76 -22.34
N GLU A 686 -65.24 13.98 -23.64
CA GLU A 686 -65.40 15.32 -24.24
C GLU A 686 -66.44 16.19 -23.48
N GLU A 687 -67.49 15.62 -22.87
CA GLU A 687 -68.50 16.35 -22.10
C GLU A 687 -68.06 16.64 -20.65
N ASP A 688 -67.31 15.73 -20.03
CA ASP A 688 -66.81 15.86 -18.65
C ASP A 688 -65.48 16.63 -18.54
N GLY A 689 -64.64 16.57 -19.59
CA GLY A 689 -63.37 17.27 -19.73
C GLY A 689 -62.16 16.47 -19.26
N THR A 690 -62.16 15.16 -19.52
CA THR A 690 -61.06 14.20 -19.28
C THR A 690 -60.41 13.75 -20.60
N ASP A 691 -59.30 13.01 -20.54
CA ASP A 691 -58.46 12.65 -21.70
C ASP A 691 -58.67 11.19 -22.19
N PRO A 692 -59.25 10.97 -23.40
CA PRO A 692 -59.59 9.63 -23.91
C PRO A 692 -58.45 8.65 -24.20
N GLN A 693 -57.21 9.01 -23.88
CA GLN A 693 -56.03 8.16 -23.98
C GLN A 693 -55.41 7.84 -22.62
N ASP A 694 -55.79 8.55 -21.56
CA ASP A 694 -55.27 8.33 -20.22
C ASP A 694 -56.31 7.55 -19.40
N ALA A 695 -56.06 6.25 -19.26
CA ALA A 695 -56.92 5.30 -18.54
C ALA A 695 -57.12 5.66 -17.05
N CYS A 696 -56.41 6.67 -16.58
CA CYS A 696 -56.40 7.21 -15.24
C CYS A 696 -56.85 8.69 -15.17
N ASP A 697 -57.12 9.38 -16.28
CA ASP A 697 -57.91 10.63 -16.27
C ASP A 697 -59.36 10.32 -16.63
N PHE A 698 -60.17 9.93 -15.65
CA PHE A 698 -61.59 9.64 -15.89
C PHE A 698 -62.52 10.13 -14.77
N VAL A 699 -63.82 10.18 -15.07
CA VAL A 699 -64.86 10.43 -14.06
C VAL A 699 -65.58 9.13 -13.71
N LEU A 700 -65.33 8.59 -12.51
CA LEU A 700 -65.91 7.32 -12.01
C LEU A 700 -67.46 7.23 -12.08
N ASP A 701 -68.17 8.37 -12.05
CA ASP A 701 -69.65 8.42 -12.19
C ASP A 701 -70.11 8.25 -13.67
N SER A 702 -69.18 8.28 -14.63
CA SER A 702 -69.36 8.27 -16.09
C SER A 702 -68.91 6.98 -16.78
N GLN A 703 -68.25 6.03 -16.09
CA GLN A 703 -68.00 4.67 -16.61
C GLN A 703 -69.34 3.98 -16.96
N THR A 704 -69.75 4.02 -18.23
CA THR A 704 -71.06 3.49 -18.69
C THR A 704 -70.98 2.26 -19.58
N VAL A 705 -69.80 1.92 -20.11
CA VAL A 705 -69.50 0.60 -20.69
C VAL A 705 -68.85 -0.27 -19.60
N ASN A 706 -68.01 -1.27 -19.90
CA ASN A 706 -67.28 -1.99 -18.85
C ASN A 706 -65.79 -1.84 -19.14
N PRO A 707 -64.97 -1.44 -18.15
CA PRO A 707 -63.53 -1.39 -18.33
C PRO A 707 -62.97 -2.72 -18.83
N ASP A 708 -61.89 -2.62 -19.59
CA ASP A 708 -61.20 -3.72 -20.23
C ASP A 708 -60.32 -4.53 -19.24
N SER A 709 -59.61 -5.56 -19.69
CA SER A 709 -58.72 -6.33 -18.78
C SER A 709 -57.43 -5.61 -18.39
N THR A 710 -57.01 -4.63 -19.17
CA THR A 710 -55.80 -3.81 -18.98
C THR A 710 -56.05 -2.83 -17.85
N TRP A 711 -57.06 -1.97 -17.96
CA TRP A 711 -57.49 -1.05 -16.90
C TRP A 711 -57.76 -1.77 -15.57
N ASN A 712 -58.39 -2.95 -15.59
CA ASN A 712 -58.65 -3.72 -14.36
C ASN A 712 -57.36 -4.26 -13.69
N ALA A 713 -56.25 -4.38 -14.42
CA ALA A 713 -54.96 -4.84 -13.92
C ALA A 713 -53.98 -3.69 -13.64
N SER A 714 -54.20 -2.50 -14.22
CA SER A 714 -53.51 -1.26 -13.88
C SER A 714 -53.82 -0.79 -12.46
N ASP A 715 -52.98 0.13 -12.00
CA ASP A 715 -53.05 0.87 -10.74
C ASP A 715 -52.91 2.34 -11.14
N CYS A 716 -54.01 3.10 -11.00
CA CYS A 716 -54.13 4.42 -11.62
C CYS A 716 -53.68 5.60 -10.76
N ASP A 717 -53.53 5.39 -9.44
CA ASP A 717 -52.96 6.38 -8.54
C ASP A 717 -51.60 5.95 -7.95
N GLY A 718 -51.16 4.71 -8.24
CA GLY A 718 -49.82 4.21 -8.00
C GLY A 718 -49.61 3.72 -6.57
N ASP A 719 -50.67 3.30 -5.89
CA ASP A 719 -50.67 2.87 -4.49
C ASP A 719 -50.27 1.40 -4.26
N GLY A 720 -50.09 0.64 -5.35
CA GLY A 720 -49.77 -0.79 -5.39
C GLY A 720 -50.98 -1.73 -5.49
N VAL A 721 -52.21 -1.22 -5.50
CA VAL A 721 -53.47 -1.98 -5.60
C VAL A 721 -54.08 -1.84 -6.99
N THR A 722 -54.46 -2.96 -7.60
CA THR A 722 -55.11 -2.92 -8.92
C THR A 722 -56.52 -2.33 -8.85
N ASN A 723 -56.90 -1.61 -9.90
CA ASN A 723 -58.23 -1.02 -10.08
C ASN A 723 -59.39 -2.04 -9.93
N GLU A 724 -59.21 -3.34 -10.24
CA GLU A 724 -60.21 -4.38 -9.95
C GLU A 724 -60.33 -4.69 -8.44
N ASP A 725 -59.22 -4.84 -7.72
CA ASP A 725 -59.24 -5.17 -6.29
C ASP A 725 -59.74 -4.00 -5.44
N GLU A 726 -59.38 -2.79 -5.81
CA GLU A 726 -59.96 -1.57 -5.24
C GLU A 726 -61.48 -1.48 -5.41
N LYS A 727 -61.97 -1.73 -6.62
CA LYS A 727 -63.41 -1.79 -6.94
C LYS A 727 -64.14 -2.90 -6.16
N ASN A 728 -63.41 -3.95 -5.73
CA ASN A 728 -63.90 -5.01 -4.86
C ASN A 728 -63.93 -4.61 -3.37
N ASP A 729 -62.93 -3.88 -2.89
CA ASP A 729 -62.81 -3.41 -1.50
C ASP A 729 -63.63 -2.14 -1.21
N GLY A 730 -63.90 -1.35 -2.25
CA GLY A 730 -64.71 -0.12 -2.21
C GLY A 730 -63.91 1.13 -1.91
N THR A 731 -62.67 1.14 -2.39
CA THR A 731 -61.71 2.27 -2.44
C THR A 731 -61.90 3.06 -3.75
N ASP A 732 -60.99 3.97 -4.12
CA ASP A 732 -61.22 5.00 -5.15
C ASP A 732 -59.96 5.12 -6.05
N PRO A 733 -59.94 4.56 -7.28
CA PRO A 733 -58.73 4.39 -8.12
C PRO A 733 -58.08 5.65 -8.72
N LEU A 734 -58.22 6.77 -8.03
CA LEU A 734 -57.77 8.12 -8.40
C LEU A 734 -57.39 8.93 -7.15
N ASP A 735 -57.24 8.29 -5.99
CA ASP A 735 -56.90 8.88 -4.70
C ASP A 735 -55.90 7.96 -3.99
N PRO A 736 -54.57 8.16 -4.16
CA PRO A 736 -53.51 7.25 -3.69
C PRO A 736 -53.43 7.08 -2.17
N CYS A 737 -54.25 7.83 -1.43
CA CYS A 737 -54.43 7.73 0.01
C CYS A 737 -55.71 6.98 0.41
N SER A 738 -56.43 6.41 -0.55
CA SER A 738 -57.73 5.78 -0.40
C SER A 738 -57.68 4.25 -0.52
N TYR A 739 -56.59 3.58 -0.17
CA TYR A 739 -56.36 2.17 -0.52
C TYR A 739 -56.56 1.15 0.61
N ASN A 740 -56.33 -0.14 0.32
CA ASN A 740 -56.32 -1.22 1.31
C ASN A 740 -54.95 -1.94 1.35
N PRO A 741 -54.12 -1.75 2.40
CA PRO A 741 -52.81 -2.39 2.51
C PRO A 741 -52.81 -3.93 2.47
N ASP A 742 -53.92 -4.59 2.81
CA ASP A 742 -54.06 -6.06 2.70
C ASP A 742 -54.18 -6.54 1.22
N SER A 743 -54.33 -5.62 0.25
CA SER A 743 -54.60 -5.88 -1.17
C SER A 743 -53.51 -5.38 -2.14
N ILE A 744 -52.40 -4.82 -1.63
CA ILE A 744 -51.24 -4.44 -2.46
C ILE A 744 -50.69 -5.71 -3.15
N THR A 745 -50.53 -5.63 -4.46
CA THR A 745 -49.99 -6.73 -5.30
C THR A 745 -49.02 -6.28 -6.39
N LEU A 746 -48.93 -4.98 -6.64
CA LEU A 746 -47.96 -4.33 -7.52
C LEU A 746 -46.94 -3.51 -6.70
N PRO A 747 -45.79 -3.13 -7.27
CA PRO A 747 -44.92 -2.09 -6.71
C PRO A 747 -45.66 -0.76 -6.63
N GLN A 748 -45.29 0.07 -5.66
CA GLN A 748 -45.86 1.41 -5.46
C GLN A 748 -45.03 2.43 -6.27
N SER A 749 -45.65 3.54 -6.65
CA SER A 749 -45.02 4.53 -7.54
C SER A 749 -44.16 5.55 -6.79
N ALA A 750 -43.19 6.16 -7.49
CA ALA A 750 -42.40 7.25 -6.93
C ALA A 750 -43.25 8.49 -6.57
N ASP A 751 -44.36 8.73 -7.27
CA ASP A 751 -45.33 9.78 -6.92
C ASP A 751 -46.11 9.42 -5.64
N TRP A 752 -46.42 8.14 -5.42
CA TRP A 752 -46.97 7.67 -4.15
C TRP A 752 -45.95 7.80 -3.01
N ASP A 753 -44.68 7.44 -3.22
CA ASP A 753 -43.62 7.50 -2.20
C ASP A 753 -43.42 8.90 -1.59
N VAL A 754 -43.61 9.96 -2.39
CA VAL A 754 -43.43 11.36 -1.97
C VAL A 754 -44.70 12.03 -1.41
N LEU A 755 -45.82 11.29 -1.29
CA LEU A 755 -47.03 11.77 -0.63
C LEU A 755 -46.96 11.61 0.90
N ASP A 756 -47.81 12.34 1.60
CA ASP A 756 -48.00 12.34 3.07
C ASP A 756 -49.48 12.04 3.31
N CYS A 757 -49.87 10.77 3.16
CA CYS A 757 -51.27 10.38 2.96
C CYS A 757 -52.14 10.52 4.21
N ASP A 758 -51.54 10.45 5.38
CA ASP A 758 -52.21 10.61 6.67
C ASP A 758 -52.04 12.04 7.26
N GLY A 759 -51.07 12.81 6.75
CA GLY A 759 -50.74 14.19 7.08
C GLY A 759 -49.74 14.36 8.23
N ASP A 760 -49.00 13.32 8.58
CA ASP A 760 -47.95 13.20 9.60
C ASP A 760 -46.69 14.03 9.29
N GLY A 761 -46.30 14.11 8.02
CA GLY A 761 -45.11 14.81 7.52
C GLY A 761 -43.94 13.89 7.14
N ASN A 762 -44.08 12.58 7.32
CA ASN A 762 -43.21 11.57 6.72
C ASN A 762 -43.73 11.20 5.31
N PRO A 763 -42.87 11.08 4.28
CA PRO A 763 -43.30 10.57 2.98
C PRO A 763 -43.62 9.07 3.04
N ASN A 764 -44.68 8.64 2.35
CA ASN A 764 -45.18 7.28 2.28
C ASN A 764 -44.08 6.21 2.07
N GLY A 765 -43.08 6.48 1.22
CA GLY A 765 -41.97 5.55 0.93
C GLY A 765 -41.00 5.32 2.10
N ASN A 766 -41.04 6.21 3.11
CA ASN A 766 -40.31 6.11 4.37
C ASN A 766 -41.24 5.93 5.59
N ASP A 767 -42.54 5.79 5.37
CA ASP A 767 -43.59 5.76 6.38
C ASP A 767 -43.97 4.31 6.78
N PRO A 768 -43.80 3.92 8.05
CA PRO A 768 -44.20 2.61 8.55
C PRO A 768 -45.72 2.31 8.60
N ASP A 769 -46.61 3.30 8.58
CA ASP A 769 -48.08 3.18 8.55
C ASP A 769 -48.71 4.32 7.72
N PRO A 770 -48.55 4.36 6.37
CA PRO A 770 -48.85 5.52 5.50
C PRO A 770 -50.31 6.02 5.47
N LEU A 771 -51.20 5.37 6.23
CA LEU A 771 -52.60 5.75 6.37
C LEU A 771 -52.98 6.19 7.79
N THR A 772 -52.17 5.93 8.84
CA THR A 772 -52.60 6.18 10.24
C THR A 772 -51.57 6.62 11.30
N ALA A 773 -50.96 7.80 11.17
CA ALA A 773 -50.24 8.63 12.16
C ALA A 773 -50.00 7.96 13.51
N THR A 774 -48.94 7.18 13.61
CA THR A 774 -48.57 6.40 14.77
C THR A 774 -47.47 7.05 15.59
N ALA A 775 -47.51 6.77 16.89
CA ALA A 775 -46.37 6.97 17.76
C ALA A 775 -46.30 5.74 18.66
N ASN A 776 -45.10 5.20 18.81
CA ASN A 776 -44.82 3.95 19.48
C ASN A 776 -44.11 4.20 20.82
N ASP A 777 -44.33 3.33 21.79
CA ASP A 777 -43.79 3.54 23.14
C ASP A 777 -42.25 3.37 23.15
N ASP A 778 -41.50 4.42 23.46
CA ASP A 778 -40.03 4.38 23.55
C ASP A 778 -39.52 3.77 24.85
N PHE A 779 -38.24 3.37 24.83
CA PHE A 779 -37.56 2.84 26.00
C PHE A 779 -36.19 3.48 26.20
N GLY A 780 -35.88 3.82 27.46
CA GLY A 780 -34.56 4.28 27.85
C GLY A 780 -34.18 3.78 29.24
N SER A 781 -32.91 3.90 29.60
CA SER A 781 -32.46 3.65 30.98
C SER A 781 -31.35 4.61 31.36
N THR A 782 -31.33 5.03 32.62
CA THR A 782 -30.28 5.92 33.14
C THR A 782 -30.26 5.89 34.67
N PRO A 783 -29.12 6.07 35.34
CA PRO A 783 -29.08 6.39 36.76
C PRO A 783 -29.85 7.68 37.09
N ALA A 784 -30.23 7.87 38.36
CA ALA A 784 -30.86 9.12 38.75
C ALA A 784 -29.82 10.27 38.77
N LEU A 785 -30.23 11.47 38.34
CA LEU A 785 -29.38 12.65 38.16
C LEU A 785 -28.37 12.57 36.99
N THR A 786 -28.39 11.51 36.19
CA THR A 786 -27.65 11.41 34.91
C THR A 786 -28.63 11.70 33.77
N GLU A 787 -28.31 12.65 32.90
CA GLU A 787 -29.15 12.98 31.73
C GLU A 787 -29.09 11.84 30.70
N VAL A 788 -30.21 11.55 30.05
CA VAL A 788 -30.30 10.61 28.94
C VAL A 788 -30.97 11.30 27.76
N ALA A 789 -30.39 11.13 26.57
CA ALA A 789 -31.01 11.46 25.30
C ALA A 789 -31.66 10.18 24.75
N ILE A 790 -32.90 10.28 24.29
CA ILE A 790 -33.64 9.20 23.65
C ILE A 790 -34.18 9.79 22.35
N ASN A 791 -33.86 9.20 21.19
CA ASN A 791 -34.55 9.56 19.96
C ASN A 791 -35.96 9.00 20.07
N ILE A 792 -36.98 9.85 19.98
CA ILE A 792 -38.39 9.43 20.06
C ILE A 792 -39.10 9.49 18.71
N LEU A 793 -38.34 9.75 17.65
CA LEU A 793 -38.81 9.77 16.27
C LEU A 793 -38.21 8.61 15.44
N GLU A 794 -37.34 7.79 16.03
CA GLU A 794 -36.69 6.64 15.38
C GLU A 794 -37.67 5.48 15.09
N ASN A 795 -38.77 5.44 15.83
CA ASN A 795 -39.78 4.38 15.79
C ASN A 795 -41.22 4.94 15.80
N ASP A 796 -41.38 6.25 15.71
CA ASP A 796 -42.66 6.93 15.42
C ASP A 796 -42.76 7.11 13.90
N ASP A 797 -43.97 7.38 13.39
CA ASP A 797 -44.14 7.71 11.97
C ASP A 797 -43.53 9.07 11.59
N PHE A 798 -43.21 9.92 12.56
CA PHE A 798 -42.91 11.33 12.32
C PHE A 798 -41.40 11.63 12.19
N LEU A 799 -41.00 12.31 11.11
CA LEU A 799 -39.61 12.76 10.92
C LEU A 799 -39.21 13.99 11.75
N PRO A 800 -37.91 14.19 12.08
CA PRO A 800 -37.41 15.41 12.73
C PRO A 800 -37.34 16.61 11.75
N ASN A 801 -37.34 17.86 12.25
CA ASN A 801 -37.35 19.05 11.36
C ASN A 801 -36.02 19.31 10.61
N ALA A 802 -34.91 18.67 11.02
CA ALA A 802 -33.64 18.73 10.27
C ALA A 802 -33.56 17.68 9.15
N ASP A 803 -34.53 16.76 9.08
CA ASP A 803 -34.59 15.78 8.00
C ASP A 803 -34.98 16.47 6.69
N GLU A 804 -34.25 16.20 5.62
CA GLU A 804 -34.44 16.90 4.35
C GLU A 804 -35.71 16.43 3.61
N ILE A 805 -36.20 15.22 3.91
CA ILE A 805 -37.43 14.66 3.34
C ILE A 805 -38.69 14.95 4.17
N ASN A 806 -38.60 15.64 5.32
CA ASN A 806 -39.76 15.99 6.14
C ASN A 806 -40.68 17.01 5.44
N LEU A 807 -41.87 16.56 5.02
CA LEU A 807 -42.87 17.35 4.31
C LEU A 807 -43.67 18.28 5.24
N GLY A 808 -43.59 18.04 6.55
CA GLY A 808 -44.36 18.72 7.59
C GLY A 808 -43.62 19.82 8.35
N VAL A 809 -44.09 20.08 9.56
CA VAL A 809 -43.34 20.80 10.60
C VAL A 809 -43.59 20.09 11.92
N THR A 810 -42.62 19.31 12.38
CA THR A 810 -42.75 18.45 13.55
C THR A 810 -42.76 19.26 14.84
N SER A 811 -43.75 19.02 15.72
CA SER A 811 -43.85 19.69 17.01
C SER A 811 -44.04 18.71 18.16
N LEU A 812 -42.97 18.56 18.94
CA LEU A 812 -42.95 17.71 20.13
C LEU A 812 -43.47 18.43 21.38
N SER A 813 -44.33 17.79 22.15
CA SER A 813 -44.89 18.34 23.38
C SER A 813 -45.19 17.31 24.46
N ARG A 814 -45.04 17.69 25.73
CA ARG A 814 -45.37 16.82 26.86
C ARG A 814 -46.85 16.89 27.23
N LEU A 815 -47.57 15.78 27.10
CA LEU A 815 -48.94 15.63 27.58
C LEU A 815 -49.03 15.31 29.08
N GLY A 816 -48.13 14.46 29.58
CA GLY A 816 -48.28 13.90 30.93
C GLY A 816 -47.10 13.07 31.43
N GLY A 817 -47.37 11.83 31.83
CA GLY A 817 -46.40 10.92 32.46
C GLY A 817 -46.12 11.24 33.93
N ASN A 818 -45.45 10.30 34.62
CA ASN A 818 -45.14 10.42 36.05
C ASN A 818 -43.81 11.15 36.35
N ALA A 819 -42.98 11.40 35.33
CA ALA A 819 -41.64 11.96 35.48
C ALA A 819 -41.63 13.35 36.15
N ALA A 820 -40.94 13.46 37.28
CA ALA A 820 -40.67 14.67 38.05
C ALA A 820 -39.36 15.37 37.68
N GLY A 821 -38.48 14.69 36.92
CA GLY A 821 -37.26 15.24 36.32
C GLY A 821 -37.49 16.36 35.30
N THR A 822 -36.39 16.91 34.78
CA THR A 822 -36.45 17.92 33.71
C THR A 822 -36.52 17.20 32.38
N VAL A 823 -37.49 17.57 31.54
CA VAL A 823 -37.67 17.04 30.19
C VAL A 823 -37.51 18.19 29.20
N THR A 824 -36.68 18.02 28.20
CA THR A 824 -36.50 18.94 27.06
C THR A 824 -36.69 18.14 25.78
N PHE A 825 -37.57 18.62 24.90
CA PHE A 825 -37.76 18.05 23.57
C PHE A 825 -36.97 18.90 22.58
N ASP A 826 -36.30 18.23 21.65
CA ASP A 826 -35.73 18.85 20.46
C ASP A 826 -36.44 18.29 19.23
N ALA A 827 -37.29 19.10 18.62
CA ALA A 827 -37.99 18.71 17.39
C ALA A 827 -37.10 18.89 16.15
N GLU A 828 -35.93 19.52 16.27
CA GLU A 828 -34.95 19.61 15.20
C GLU A 828 -34.31 18.25 14.94
N THR A 829 -34.07 17.47 15.99
CA THR A 829 -33.29 16.21 15.96
C THR A 829 -34.07 14.97 16.39
N GLY A 830 -35.33 15.12 16.85
CA GLY A 830 -36.15 14.02 17.37
C GLY A 830 -35.84 13.61 18.81
N PHE A 831 -34.77 14.14 19.42
CA PHE A 831 -34.35 13.71 20.74
C PHE A 831 -35.13 14.33 21.91
N VAL A 832 -35.43 13.50 22.91
CA VAL A 832 -35.83 13.92 24.26
C VAL A 832 -34.66 13.78 25.22
N ASN A 833 -34.20 14.92 25.73
CA ASN A 833 -33.25 14.99 26.82
C ASN A 833 -33.99 14.98 28.16
N TYR A 834 -33.76 13.95 28.97
CA TYR A 834 -34.37 13.76 30.28
C TYR A 834 -33.34 13.65 31.40
N LEU A 835 -33.44 14.55 32.37
CA LEU A 835 -32.65 14.53 33.60
C LEU A 835 -33.54 14.11 34.79
N PRO A 836 -33.50 12.83 35.23
CA PRO A 836 -34.28 12.33 36.36
C PRO A 836 -33.90 12.99 37.68
N THR A 837 -34.88 13.21 38.56
CA THR A 837 -34.61 13.55 39.95
C THR A 837 -34.25 12.30 40.75
N LEU A 838 -33.52 12.49 41.84
CA LEU A 838 -33.22 11.41 42.76
C LEU A 838 -34.46 10.70 43.34
N SER A 839 -35.60 11.40 43.48
CA SER A 839 -36.84 10.77 43.96
C SER A 839 -37.41 9.70 43.02
N GLU A 840 -36.85 9.56 41.82
CA GLU A 840 -37.23 8.58 40.80
C GLU A 840 -36.26 7.36 40.76
N SER A 841 -35.16 7.37 41.53
CA SER A 841 -34.21 6.25 41.57
C SER A 841 -34.88 4.93 41.99
N ASN A 842 -34.49 3.83 41.34
CA ASN A 842 -35.11 2.50 41.44
C ASN A 842 -36.60 2.51 41.06
N SER A 843 -36.98 3.25 40.02
CA SER A 843 -38.35 3.22 39.48
C SER A 843 -38.37 3.45 37.98
N THR A 844 -39.34 2.82 37.30
CA THR A 844 -39.67 3.17 35.92
C THR A 844 -40.49 4.46 35.93
N VAL A 845 -39.96 5.51 35.32
CA VAL A 845 -40.70 6.74 35.07
C VAL A 845 -41.33 6.70 33.69
N THR A 846 -42.36 7.53 33.48
CA THR A 846 -42.99 7.70 32.19
C THR A 846 -43.08 9.16 31.79
N ILE A 847 -42.91 9.43 30.50
CA ILE A 847 -43.20 10.71 29.86
C ILE A 847 -44.22 10.43 28.76
N GLU A 848 -45.49 10.80 28.99
CA GLU A 848 -46.50 10.78 27.93
C GLU A 848 -46.27 12.04 27.08
N TYR A 849 -45.94 11.87 25.80
CA TYR A 849 -45.72 12.96 24.86
C TYR A 849 -46.78 12.97 23.74
N GLN A 850 -46.68 13.95 22.88
CA GLN A 850 -47.43 14.09 21.64
C GLN A 850 -46.50 14.73 20.63
N VAL A 851 -46.37 14.06 19.49
CA VAL A 851 -45.81 14.58 18.25
C VAL A 851 -46.96 15.04 17.35
N CYS A 852 -46.71 16.02 16.50
CA CYS A 852 -47.69 16.57 15.57
C CYS A 852 -47.02 17.17 14.34
N ASN A 853 -47.60 16.94 13.17
CA ASN A 853 -47.46 17.86 12.05
C ASN A 853 -48.22 19.17 12.37
N VAL A 854 -47.55 20.32 12.26
CA VAL A 854 -48.20 21.63 12.46
C VAL A 854 -48.37 22.44 11.19
N LEU A 855 -48.08 21.86 10.02
CA LEU A 855 -48.34 22.44 8.71
C LEU A 855 -49.86 22.51 8.40
N LEU A 856 -50.61 21.48 8.79
CA LEU A 856 -52.03 21.26 8.46
C LEU A 856 -53.02 21.90 9.48
N ASP A 857 -54.26 22.21 9.04
CA ASP A 857 -55.36 22.70 9.91
C ASP A 857 -56.64 21.85 9.71
N PRO A 858 -56.97 20.93 10.65
CA PRO A 858 -56.32 20.71 11.93
C PRO A 858 -54.98 19.95 11.82
N ASN A 859 -54.09 20.18 12.79
CA ASN A 859 -52.89 19.39 13.00
C ASN A 859 -53.18 17.88 13.08
N VAL A 860 -52.35 17.07 12.41
CA VAL A 860 -52.24 15.62 12.63
C VAL A 860 -51.30 15.39 13.81
N CYS A 861 -51.62 14.43 14.68
CA CYS A 861 -50.88 14.21 15.92
C CYS A 861 -51.09 12.80 16.49
N ALA A 862 -49.99 12.10 16.75
CA ALA A 862 -49.98 10.89 17.56
C ALA A 862 -49.57 11.15 19.02
N SER A 863 -49.50 10.10 19.84
CA SER A 863 -49.03 10.19 21.23
C SER A 863 -48.63 8.83 21.82
N ALA A 864 -47.39 8.70 22.27
CA ALA A 864 -46.90 7.52 22.97
C ALA A 864 -46.28 7.85 24.36
N THR A 865 -45.62 6.84 24.94
CA THR A 865 -45.05 6.89 26.28
C THR A 865 -43.60 6.44 26.30
N ILE A 866 -42.68 7.38 26.55
CA ILE A 866 -41.30 7.06 26.89
C ILE A 866 -41.28 6.35 28.25
N PHE A 867 -40.81 5.10 28.30
CA PHE A 867 -40.56 4.34 29.53
C PHE A 867 -39.07 4.37 29.88
N ILE A 868 -38.72 5.09 30.95
CA ILE A 868 -37.33 5.23 31.37
C ILE A 868 -37.11 4.45 32.67
N GLU A 869 -36.30 3.39 32.62
CA GLU A 869 -35.85 2.70 33.84
C GLU A 869 -34.79 3.57 34.55
N VAL A 870 -35.21 4.27 35.61
CA VAL A 870 -34.30 5.07 36.43
C VAL A 870 -33.65 4.15 37.46
N GLY A 871 -32.38 3.85 37.22
CA GLY A 871 -31.58 2.92 38.01
C GLY A 871 -31.41 3.33 39.47
N ALA A 872 -30.84 2.42 40.26
CA ALA A 872 -30.08 2.85 41.43
C ALA A 872 -28.88 3.67 40.95
N ASN A 873 -28.53 4.74 41.66
CA ASN A 873 -27.21 5.33 41.49
C ASN A 873 -26.19 4.25 41.89
N THR A 874 -25.28 3.89 40.98
CA THR A 874 -24.24 2.90 41.27
C THR A 874 -23.08 3.62 41.94
N LEU A 875 -23.05 3.53 43.26
CA LEU A 875 -21.96 4.03 44.08
C LEU A 875 -20.99 2.85 44.28
N ASP A 876 -19.80 2.93 43.70
CA ASP A 876 -18.75 1.92 43.85
C ASP A 876 -17.63 2.49 44.71
N ALA A 877 -17.48 1.94 45.92
CA ALA A 877 -16.42 2.30 46.84
C ALA A 877 -15.28 1.28 46.68
N MET A 878 -14.15 1.71 46.13
CA MET A 878 -13.01 0.85 45.81
C MET A 878 -11.95 0.85 46.92
N ASP A 879 -11.48 -0.34 47.33
CA ASP A 879 -10.47 -0.49 48.40
C ASP A 879 -9.18 0.32 48.14
N ASP A 880 -8.97 1.41 48.88
CA ASP A 880 -7.72 2.18 48.81
C ASP A 880 -6.49 1.40 49.34
N VAL A 881 -5.32 1.71 48.77
CA VAL A 881 -4.02 1.32 49.34
C VAL A 881 -3.11 2.54 49.49
N TYR A 882 -2.68 2.81 50.72
CA TYR A 882 -1.70 3.87 51.02
C TYR A 882 -0.51 3.34 51.84
N SER A 883 0.63 3.99 51.72
CA SER A 883 1.84 3.70 52.51
C SER A 883 2.12 4.79 53.53
N ALA A 884 2.52 4.39 54.75
CA ALA A 884 2.99 5.31 55.78
C ALA A 884 4.22 4.73 56.50
N THR A 885 4.97 5.57 57.21
CA THR A 885 6.18 5.17 57.93
C THR A 885 6.02 5.30 59.45
N VAL A 886 6.66 4.41 60.22
CA VAL A 886 6.69 4.52 61.69
C VAL A 886 7.32 5.85 62.12
N GLY A 887 6.53 6.65 62.85
CA GLY A 887 6.92 8.01 63.28
C GLY A 887 6.31 9.13 62.43
N GLN A 888 5.60 8.81 61.35
CA GLN A 888 4.73 9.74 60.65
C GLN A 888 3.50 10.04 61.53
N ASP A 889 3.28 11.34 61.80
CA ASP A 889 2.20 11.84 62.66
C ASP A 889 1.28 12.75 61.84
N GLY A 890 0.00 12.40 61.69
CA GLY A 890 -0.99 13.21 60.95
C GLY A 890 -1.31 12.69 59.55
N VAL A 891 -1.66 13.59 58.64
CA VAL A 891 -2.15 13.26 57.29
C VAL A 891 -1.05 12.60 56.44
N ILE A 892 -1.40 11.52 55.73
CA ILE A 892 -0.57 10.88 54.71
C ILE A 892 -0.62 11.76 53.46
N ALA A 893 0.54 12.12 52.92
CA ALA A 893 0.63 12.95 51.71
C ALA A 893 -0.12 12.29 50.55
N ASP A 894 -0.84 13.12 49.79
CA ASP A 894 -1.58 12.75 48.57
C ASP A 894 -2.63 11.63 48.72
N SER A 895 -2.94 11.20 49.96
CA SER A 895 -4.05 10.28 50.25
C SER A 895 -5.41 10.97 50.14
N ASN A 896 -6.36 10.37 49.43
CA ASN A 896 -7.75 10.79 49.40
C ASN A 896 -8.65 9.61 49.01
N VAL A 897 -9.47 9.14 49.96
CA VAL A 897 -10.29 7.93 49.81
C VAL A 897 -11.35 7.99 48.71
N LEU A 898 -11.53 9.12 48.04
CA LEU A 898 -12.48 9.30 46.95
C LEU A 898 -11.80 9.30 45.57
N SER A 899 -10.48 9.12 45.50
CA SER A 899 -9.71 9.30 44.25
C SER A 899 -9.90 8.19 43.22
N ASN A 900 -10.38 7.04 43.66
CA ASN A 900 -10.69 5.83 42.89
C ASN A 900 -12.15 5.36 43.08
N ASP A 901 -12.95 6.10 43.86
CA ASP A 901 -14.39 5.84 44.03
C ASP A 901 -15.17 6.49 42.88
N THR A 902 -16.27 5.85 42.45
CA THR A 902 -17.12 6.38 41.39
C THR A 902 -18.59 6.47 41.78
N LEU A 903 -19.30 7.41 41.16
CA LEU A 903 -20.75 7.51 41.19
C LEU A 903 -21.26 7.45 39.75
N ASN A 904 -21.99 6.39 39.40
CA ASN A 904 -22.46 6.12 38.04
C ASN A 904 -21.32 6.00 37.01
N GLY A 905 -20.13 5.53 37.44
CA GLY A 905 -18.91 5.45 36.62
C GLY A 905 -18.03 6.70 36.66
N GLU A 906 -18.58 7.85 37.04
CA GLU A 906 -17.84 9.13 37.05
C GLU A 906 -17.01 9.36 38.33
N PRO A 907 -15.85 10.05 38.25
CA PRO A 907 -14.98 10.35 39.39
C PRO A 907 -15.67 11.17 40.48
N LEU A 908 -15.53 10.72 41.73
CA LEU A 908 -16.35 11.20 42.83
C LEU A 908 -15.73 12.36 43.63
N THR A 909 -16.56 13.29 44.13
CA THR A 909 -16.09 14.37 45.03
C THR A 909 -16.83 14.43 46.38
N LEU A 910 -16.26 15.18 47.34
CA LEU A 910 -16.90 15.48 48.64
C LEU A 910 -18.20 16.30 48.54
N ALA A 911 -18.57 16.81 47.36
CA ALA A 911 -19.88 17.42 47.14
C ALA A 911 -20.99 16.34 46.99
N ASP A 912 -20.59 15.14 46.57
CA ASP A 912 -21.48 14.09 46.06
C ASP A 912 -21.73 13.00 47.11
N VAL A 913 -20.79 12.79 48.05
CA VAL A 913 -20.94 11.81 49.15
C VAL A 913 -20.79 12.36 50.57
N ILE A 914 -21.58 11.79 51.48
CA ILE A 914 -21.36 11.82 52.92
C ILE A 914 -20.35 10.72 53.25
N LEU A 915 -19.07 11.09 53.22
CA LEU A 915 -18.00 10.23 53.71
C LEU A 915 -18.13 10.02 55.22
N THR A 916 -18.25 8.77 55.65
CA THR A 916 -18.24 8.39 57.06
C THR A 916 -17.21 7.30 57.34
N SER A 917 -16.54 7.39 58.49
CA SER A 917 -15.65 6.34 58.99
C SER A 917 -15.79 6.23 60.51
N THR A 918 -15.37 5.10 61.07
CA THR A 918 -15.14 4.98 62.51
C THR A 918 -13.63 4.94 62.75
N PRO A 919 -13.03 6.02 63.29
CA PRO A 919 -11.59 6.05 63.59
C PRO A 919 -11.18 4.86 64.46
N THR A 920 -10.05 4.25 64.12
CA THR A 920 -9.42 3.19 64.91
C THR A 920 -8.50 3.80 65.98
N ASP A 921 -7.81 2.99 66.79
CA ASP A 921 -6.77 3.51 67.70
C ASP A 921 -5.52 3.99 66.91
N GLU A 922 -5.47 3.70 65.61
CA GLU A 922 -4.31 3.86 64.73
C GLU A 922 -4.55 4.78 63.52
N LEU A 923 -5.70 4.68 62.84
CA LEU A 923 -6.03 5.43 61.61
C LEU A 923 -7.28 6.31 61.81
N THR A 924 -7.32 7.45 61.12
CA THR A 924 -8.47 8.37 61.06
C THR A 924 -8.61 8.91 59.65
N ILE A 925 -9.77 8.73 59.01
CA ILE A 925 -10.10 9.44 57.76
C ILE A 925 -10.69 10.80 58.15
N ASN A 926 -10.19 11.87 57.52
CA ASN A 926 -10.56 13.25 57.81
C ASN A 926 -11.86 13.66 57.09
N GLU A 927 -12.43 14.81 57.48
CA GLU A 927 -13.63 15.38 56.83
C GLU A 927 -13.39 15.81 55.37
N ASP A 928 -12.13 15.83 54.91
CA ASP A 928 -11.72 16.20 53.55
C ASP A 928 -11.22 14.99 52.71
N GLY A 929 -11.60 13.76 53.09
CA GLY A 929 -11.22 12.53 52.37
C GLY A 929 -9.79 12.04 52.65
N THR A 930 -8.92 12.89 53.19
CA THR A 930 -7.52 12.51 53.44
C THR A 930 -7.36 11.56 54.63
N VAL A 931 -6.35 10.67 54.58
CA VAL A 931 -6.13 9.65 55.61
C VAL A 931 -5.03 10.08 56.58
N SER A 932 -5.26 9.94 57.89
CA SER A 932 -4.29 10.27 58.95
C SER A 932 -3.87 9.06 59.77
N VAL A 933 -2.58 9.03 60.14
CA VAL A 933 -1.99 8.08 61.10
C VAL A 933 -1.84 8.71 62.50
N THR A 934 -2.10 7.90 63.53
CA THR A 934 -2.04 8.31 64.93
C THR A 934 -0.60 8.32 65.46
N PRO A 935 -0.18 9.35 66.24
CA PRO A 935 1.20 9.47 66.68
C PRO A 935 1.81 8.26 67.39
N GLY A 936 2.97 7.82 66.90
CA GLY A 936 3.69 6.66 67.44
C GLY A 936 3.09 5.30 67.05
N ILE A 937 2.36 5.23 65.94
CA ILE A 937 1.95 3.99 65.28
C ILE A 937 3.17 3.08 65.02
N MET A 938 2.97 1.77 65.18
CA MET A 938 4.02 0.76 65.01
C MET A 938 3.96 0.17 63.58
N ALA A 939 4.95 -0.66 63.25
CA ALA A 939 4.98 -1.40 62.00
C ALA A 939 3.85 -2.42 61.88
N GLY A 940 3.12 -2.40 60.76
CA GLY A 940 2.09 -3.37 60.39
C GLY A 940 1.17 -2.87 59.28
N THR A 941 0.40 -3.78 58.69
CA THR A 941 -0.75 -3.41 57.86
C THR A 941 -1.91 -3.03 58.76
N TYR A 942 -2.44 -1.83 58.59
CA TYR A 942 -3.61 -1.32 59.31
C TYR A 942 -4.73 -1.04 58.32
N THR A 943 -5.95 -1.42 58.67
CA THR A 943 -7.12 -1.24 57.82
C THR A 943 -8.17 -0.39 58.52
N ILE A 944 -8.78 0.55 57.81
CA ILE A 944 -9.96 1.28 58.27
C ILE A 944 -11.02 1.26 57.17
N ASN A 945 -12.17 0.67 57.49
CA ASN A 945 -13.33 0.71 56.61
C ASN A 945 -13.98 2.09 56.69
N TYR A 946 -14.35 2.61 55.52
CA TYR A 946 -15.22 3.77 55.40
C TYR A 946 -16.53 3.36 54.74
N THR A 947 -17.43 4.33 54.68
CA THR A 947 -18.72 4.21 54.04
C THR A 947 -19.01 5.56 53.43
N ILE A 948 -18.99 5.61 52.10
CA ILE A 948 -19.57 6.70 51.35
C ILE A 948 -21.06 6.43 51.20
N CYS A 949 -21.88 7.45 51.39
CA CYS A 949 -23.30 7.45 51.04
C CYS A 949 -23.56 8.64 50.15
N ASP A 950 -24.35 8.49 49.10
CA ASP A 950 -24.78 9.61 48.24
C ASP A 950 -25.40 10.74 49.11
N VAL A 951 -24.94 11.99 48.94
CA VAL A 951 -25.40 13.19 49.68
C VAL A 951 -26.89 13.41 49.54
N LEU A 952 -27.41 13.09 48.36
CA LEU A 952 -28.78 13.25 47.98
C LEU A 952 -29.56 11.99 48.42
N ASN A 953 -29.00 10.78 48.24
CA ASN A 953 -29.60 9.49 48.62
C ASN A 953 -28.83 8.77 49.75
N VAL A 954 -28.99 9.25 50.98
CA VAL A 954 -28.24 8.76 52.15
C VAL A 954 -28.51 7.30 52.58
N ASP A 955 -29.44 6.59 51.91
CA ASP A 955 -29.67 5.15 52.08
C ASP A 955 -28.92 4.31 51.03
N ASN A 956 -28.40 4.94 49.96
CA ASN A 956 -27.49 4.35 48.97
C ASN A 956 -26.04 4.58 49.45
N CYS A 957 -25.43 3.54 49.98
CA CYS A 957 -24.09 3.58 50.55
C CYS A 957 -23.29 2.35 50.15
N ASP A 958 -22.00 2.54 49.90
CA ASP A 958 -21.06 1.44 49.70
C ASP A 958 -19.83 1.58 50.62
N THR A 959 -19.08 0.49 50.80
CA THR A 959 -18.05 0.36 51.84
C THR A 959 -16.74 -0.24 51.35
N ALA A 960 -15.76 0.62 51.11
CA ALA A 960 -14.37 0.24 50.90
C ALA A 960 -13.54 0.18 52.21
N THR A 961 -12.36 -0.41 52.06
CA THR A 961 -11.35 -0.62 53.10
C THR A 961 -10.07 0.09 52.72
N VAL A 962 -9.77 1.20 53.42
CA VAL A 962 -8.43 1.78 53.33
C VAL A 962 -7.43 0.82 53.96
N THR A 963 -6.50 0.31 53.17
CA THR A 963 -5.35 -0.46 53.63
C THR A 963 -4.13 0.45 53.71
N VAL A 964 -3.82 0.94 54.92
CA VAL A 964 -2.56 1.65 55.18
C VAL A 964 -1.49 0.64 55.56
N GLN A 965 -0.56 0.38 54.65
CA GLN A 965 0.69 -0.29 55.01
C GLN A 965 1.58 0.69 55.76
N VAL A 966 1.45 0.70 57.09
CA VAL A 966 2.44 1.35 57.96
C VAL A 966 3.62 0.42 58.00
N MET A 967 4.52 0.56 57.04
CA MET A 967 5.80 -0.12 57.12
C MET A 967 6.43 0.33 58.45
N GLN A 968 7.16 -0.58 59.14
CA GLN A 968 8.27 -0.07 59.94
C GLN A 968 9.00 0.85 58.98
N GLY A 969 9.10 2.17 59.22
CA GLY A 969 9.73 3.06 58.24
C GLY A 969 11.07 2.42 57.94
N SER A 970 11.25 1.90 56.71
CA SER A 970 11.86 0.58 56.47
C SER A 970 13.35 0.59 56.73
N ALA A 971 13.71 0.65 58.01
CA ALA A 971 14.69 1.61 58.53
C ALA A 971 15.76 1.91 57.49
N ASN A 972 15.54 2.99 56.72
CA ASN A 972 15.77 3.03 55.25
C ASN A 972 16.87 2.08 54.86
N MET A 973 16.54 0.90 54.31
CA MET A 973 17.40 -0.29 54.42
C MET A 973 18.85 0.05 54.07
N ILE A 974 19.64 0.29 55.11
CA ILE A 974 21.03 0.70 54.98
C ILE A 974 21.80 -0.59 54.89
N ASP A 975 22.14 -0.95 53.66
CA ASP A 975 23.19 -1.93 53.41
C ASP A 975 24.48 -1.13 53.25
N ALA A 976 25.27 -1.05 54.32
CA ALA A 976 26.62 -0.50 54.24
C ALA A 976 27.53 -1.64 53.78
N VAL A 977 27.94 -1.61 52.51
CA VAL A 977 28.61 -2.71 51.83
C VAL A 977 30.12 -2.50 51.85
N ASP A 978 30.87 -3.42 52.45
CA ASP A 978 32.34 -3.38 52.57
C ASP A 978 33.03 -2.94 51.25
N ASP A 979 33.46 -1.68 51.16
CA ASP A 979 34.21 -1.21 49.99
C ASP A 979 35.52 -1.97 49.85
N THR A 980 35.93 -2.20 48.60
CA THR A 980 37.32 -2.54 48.30
C THR A 980 37.90 -1.54 47.30
N TYR A 981 38.97 -0.86 47.70
CA TYR A 981 39.75 0.00 46.81
C TYR A 981 41.20 -0.49 46.74
N THR A 982 41.86 -0.20 45.63
CA THR A 982 43.30 -0.39 45.48
C THR A 982 43.99 0.97 45.44
N ALA A 983 45.13 1.08 46.10
CA ALA A 983 45.97 2.28 46.03
C ALA A 983 47.43 1.87 45.92
N THR A 984 48.25 2.67 45.22
CA THR A 984 49.68 2.37 45.12
C THR A 984 50.44 2.99 46.28
N SER A 985 51.59 2.41 46.66
CA SER A 985 52.46 3.00 47.70
C SER A 985 53.06 4.38 47.36
N GLU A 986 52.83 4.89 46.15
CA GLU A 986 53.26 6.22 45.70
C GLU A 986 52.11 7.26 45.67
N GLN A 987 50.87 6.81 45.84
CA GLN A 987 49.68 7.67 45.76
C GLN A 987 49.51 8.51 47.04
N GLU A 988 49.72 9.83 46.94
CA GLU A 988 49.51 10.78 48.05
C GLU A 988 48.10 11.40 47.99
N GLY A 989 47.29 11.16 49.03
CA GLY A 989 45.99 11.82 49.21
C GLY A 989 44.80 10.98 48.76
N MET A 990 43.82 11.63 48.13
CA MET A 990 42.54 11.03 47.71
C MET A 990 42.74 9.96 46.64
N ILE A 991 42.10 8.80 46.83
CA ILE A 991 42.02 7.74 45.81
C ILE A 991 40.98 8.21 44.78
N SER A 992 41.43 8.42 43.54
CA SER A 992 40.57 8.94 42.47
C SER A 992 39.40 7.97 42.21
N GLY A 993 38.18 8.50 42.09
CA GLY A 993 36.97 7.71 41.92
C GLY A 993 36.46 6.98 43.16
N SER A 994 37.20 6.96 44.27
CA SER A 994 36.70 6.35 45.51
C SER A 994 35.58 7.18 46.14
N ASN A 995 34.50 6.51 46.53
CA ASN A 995 33.41 7.08 47.32
C ASN A 995 32.70 5.94 48.05
N VAL A 996 32.79 5.93 49.38
CA VAL A 996 32.23 4.86 50.22
C VAL A 996 30.72 4.69 50.09
N LEU A 997 30.03 5.68 49.52
CA LEU A 997 28.58 5.63 49.30
C LEU A 997 28.19 5.03 47.94
N SER A 998 29.14 4.69 47.07
CA SER A 998 28.87 4.33 45.67
C SER A 998 28.23 2.95 45.48
N ASN A 999 28.45 2.04 46.43
CA ASN A 999 27.89 0.69 46.51
C ASN A 999 27.02 0.48 47.75
N ASP A 1000 26.99 1.45 48.67
CA ASP A 1000 26.02 1.49 49.78
C ASP A 1000 24.63 1.82 49.23
N THR A 1001 23.59 1.21 49.82
CA THR A 1001 22.21 1.53 49.45
C THR A 1001 21.37 2.00 50.62
N VAL A 1002 20.35 2.80 50.29
CA VAL A 1002 19.30 3.31 51.15
C VAL A 1002 18.00 2.91 50.47
N ASN A 1003 17.38 1.81 50.93
CA ASN A 1003 16.27 1.14 50.23
C ASN A 1003 16.64 0.74 48.78
N GLU A 1004 17.74 -0.01 48.60
CA GLU A 1004 18.20 -0.57 47.31
C GLU A 1004 18.63 0.50 46.25
N SER A 1005 18.44 1.78 46.53
CA SER A 1005 18.96 2.92 45.76
C SER A 1005 20.31 3.39 46.31
N VAL A 1006 21.25 3.81 45.45
CA VAL A 1006 22.61 4.25 45.86
C VAL A 1006 22.55 5.41 46.86
N ALA A 1007 23.28 5.29 47.97
CA ALA A 1007 23.27 6.26 49.05
C ALA A 1007 23.92 7.61 48.64
N THR A 1008 23.34 8.74 49.09
CA THR A 1008 23.99 10.06 48.92
C THR A 1008 24.15 10.81 50.23
N LEU A 1009 25.03 11.82 50.25
CA LEU A 1009 25.23 12.72 51.40
C LEU A 1009 24.03 13.62 51.71
N MET A 1010 22.95 13.57 50.91
CA MET A 1010 21.66 14.18 51.27
C MET A 1010 20.79 13.24 52.12
N ASP A 1011 21.03 11.94 52.05
CA ASP A 1011 20.20 10.88 52.63
C ASP A 1011 20.84 10.27 53.89
N VAL A 1012 22.18 10.25 53.97
CA VAL A 1012 22.93 9.66 55.10
C VAL A 1012 23.94 10.61 55.76
N ILE A 1013 24.13 10.40 57.06
CA ILE A 1013 25.21 10.97 57.86
C ILE A 1013 26.40 10.00 57.87
N LEU A 1014 27.39 10.29 57.03
CA LEU A 1014 28.65 9.54 57.00
C LEU A 1014 29.56 9.91 58.19
N THR A 1015 30.06 8.91 58.91
CA THR A 1015 31.07 9.08 59.95
C THR A 1015 32.19 8.03 59.87
N SER A 1016 33.42 8.44 60.14
CA SER A 1016 34.57 7.53 60.24
C SER A 1016 35.53 7.98 61.35
N THR A 1017 36.47 7.12 61.74
CA THR A 1017 37.61 7.51 62.58
C THR A 1017 38.91 7.28 61.81
N PRO A 1018 39.61 8.33 61.35
CA PRO A 1018 40.85 8.21 60.59
C PRO A 1018 41.91 7.36 61.31
N THR A 1019 42.61 6.53 60.55
CA THR A 1019 43.67 5.64 61.03
C THR A 1019 45.06 6.24 60.78
N GLU A 1020 46.14 5.54 61.13
CA GLU A 1020 47.50 5.96 60.76
C GLU A 1020 47.81 5.79 59.26
N ALA A 1021 46.93 5.13 58.48
CA ALA A 1021 47.14 4.78 57.07
C ALA A 1021 46.04 5.27 56.11
N LEU A 1022 44.78 5.36 56.57
CA LEU A 1022 43.60 5.70 55.76
C LEU A 1022 42.71 6.76 56.45
N MET A 1023 42.04 7.57 55.64
CA MET A 1023 41.05 8.58 56.03
C MET A 1023 39.86 8.53 55.07
N VAL A 1024 38.63 8.49 55.58
CA VAL A 1024 37.42 8.79 54.79
C VAL A 1024 37.08 10.26 55.02
N ASN A 1025 36.87 11.00 53.93
CA ASN A 1025 36.61 12.44 53.90
C ASN A 1025 35.12 12.75 54.14
N GLU A 1026 34.80 14.02 54.43
CA GLU A 1026 33.42 14.49 54.63
C GLU A 1026 32.55 14.40 53.35
N ASP A 1027 33.16 14.20 52.18
CA ASP A 1027 32.52 14.07 50.87
C ASP A 1027 32.37 12.60 50.39
N GLY A 1028 32.61 11.62 51.26
CA GLY A 1028 32.53 10.19 50.94
C GLY A 1028 33.83 9.59 50.39
N SER A 1029 34.79 10.41 49.93
CA SER A 1029 36.01 9.89 49.31
C SER A 1029 37.02 9.30 50.28
N VAL A 1030 37.79 8.31 49.83
CA VAL A 1030 38.84 7.66 50.61
C VAL A 1030 40.20 8.25 50.27
N SER A 1031 41.05 8.45 51.28
CA SER A 1031 42.41 8.98 51.13
C SER A 1031 43.45 8.12 51.86
N VAL A 1032 44.60 7.90 51.21
CA VAL A 1032 45.76 7.23 51.80
C VAL A 1032 46.68 8.26 52.45
N VAL A 1033 47.13 7.96 53.67
CA VAL A 1033 48.11 8.78 54.40
C VAL A 1033 49.49 8.63 53.74
N PRO A 1034 50.17 9.74 53.37
CA PRO A 1034 51.45 9.68 52.66
C PRO A 1034 52.52 8.83 53.37
N GLY A 1035 53.17 7.94 52.62
CA GLY A 1035 54.19 7.02 53.12
C GLY A 1035 53.66 5.73 53.76
N THR A 1036 52.39 5.39 53.54
CA THR A 1036 51.83 4.07 53.84
C THR A 1036 52.55 3.01 52.99
N MET A 1037 53.05 1.95 53.62
CA MET A 1037 53.81 0.89 52.95
C MET A 1037 52.87 -0.13 52.29
N PRO A 1038 53.32 -0.93 51.30
CA PRO A 1038 52.52 -2.00 50.74
C PRO A 1038 51.96 -2.99 51.79
N GLY A 1039 50.66 -3.27 51.68
CA GLY A 1039 49.87 -4.18 52.50
C GLY A 1039 48.38 -3.83 52.50
N THR A 1040 47.54 -4.73 52.97
CA THR A 1040 46.10 -4.47 53.13
C THR A 1040 45.83 -3.63 54.38
N TYR A 1041 45.08 -2.54 54.24
CA TYR A 1041 44.64 -1.66 55.32
C TYR A 1041 43.12 -1.57 55.35
N THR A 1042 42.55 -1.39 56.53
CA THR A 1042 41.10 -1.35 56.73
C THR A 1042 40.70 -0.16 57.59
N ILE A 1043 39.66 0.58 57.20
CA ILE A 1043 39.02 1.61 58.02
C ILE A 1043 37.50 1.36 58.03
N SER A 1044 36.93 1.19 59.21
CA SER A 1044 35.48 1.11 59.38
C SER A 1044 34.85 2.51 59.31
N TYR A 1045 33.78 2.64 58.56
CA TYR A 1045 32.91 3.81 58.59
C TYR A 1045 31.51 3.39 59.05
N THR A 1046 30.62 4.37 59.17
CA THR A 1046 29.24 4.18 59.60
C THR A 1046 28.40 5.22 58.88
N ILE A 1047 27.42 4.76 58.13
CA ILE A 1047 26.37 5.60 57.57
C ILE A 1047 25.11 5.41 58.41
N CYS A 1048 24.52 6.53 58.83
CA CYS A 1048 23.24 6.57 59.52
C CYS A 1048 22.24 7.35 58.69
N ASP A 1049 20.97 6.98 58.74
CA ASP A 1049 19.88 7.71 58.09
C ASP A 1049 19.82 9.16 58.63
N ILE A 1050 19.67 10.16 57.74
CA ILE A 1050 19.61 11.57 58.15
C ILE A 1050 18.31 11.93 58.87
N MET A 1051 17.24 11.17 58.64
CA MET A 1051 15.91 11.29 59.25
C MET A 1051 15.75 10.38 60.47
N ASP A 1052 16.42 9.21 60.51
CA ASP A 1052 16.54 8.35 61.70
C ASP A 1052 18.00 8.04 62.07
N VAL A 1053 18.62 8.95 62.83
CA VAL A 1053 20.04 8.86 63.22
C VAL A 1053 20.39 7.70 64.17
N ASP A 1054 19.41 6.93 64.65
CA ASP A 1054 19.64 5.68 65.39
C ASP A 1054 19.61 4.43 64.46
N ASN A 1055 19.17 4.58 63.20
CA ASN A 1055 19.31 3.60 62.14
C ASN A 1055 20.65 3.80 61.40
N CYS A 1056 21.60 2.89 61.64
CA CYS A 1056 22.92 2.94 61.04
C CYS A 1056 23.42 1.53 60.69
N ASP A 1057 24.21 1.43 59.62
CA ASP A 1057 25.02 0.25 59.35
C ASP A 1057 26.52 0.59 59.18
N THR A 1058 27.38 -0.42 59.28
CA THR A 1058 28.84 -0.26 59.36
C THR A 1058 29.59 -1.18 58.41
N ALA A 1059 30.09 -0.60 57.32
CA ALA A 1059 31.04 -1.24 56.43
C ALA A 1059 32.52 -0.97 56.80
N ILE A 1060 33.38 -1.80 56.23
CA ILE A 1060 34.83 -1.70 56.28
C ILE A 1060 35.35 -1.38 54.89
N VAL A 1061 35.87 -0.16 54.71
CA VAL A 1061 36.74 0.12 53.56
C VAL A 1061 38.00 -0.71 53.71
N THR A 1062 38.20 -1.64 52.80
CA THR A 1062 39.45 -2.38 52.61
C THR A 1062 40.24 -1.73 51.48
N VAL A 1063 41.30 -1.00 51.83
CA VAL A 1063 42.27 -0.53 50.83
C VAL A 1063 43.43 -1.51 50.78
N GLU A 1064 43.52 -2.29 49.71
CA GLU A 1064 44.78 -2.97 49.41
C GLU A 1064 45.77 -1.93 48.87
N VAL A 1065 46.69 -1.49 49.73
CA VAL A 1065 47.83 -0.70 49.28
C VAL A 1065 48.79 -1.69 48.64
N THR A 1066 48.63 -1.95 47.35
CA THR A 1066 49.58 -2.78 46.63
C THR A 1066 50.94 -2.06 46.59
N GLN A 1067 52.03 -2.82 46.43
CA GLN A 1067 53.13 -2.25 45.67
C GLN A 1067 52.51 -2.03 44.30
N GLY A 1068 52.40 -0.77 43.87
CA GLY A 1068 51.52 -0.41 42.77
C GLY A 1068 51.72 -1.36 41.60
N GLU A 1069 50.62 -1.88 41.05
CA GLU A 1069 50.66 -2.63 39.79
C GLU A 1069 51.46 -1.74 38.82
N ASP A 1070 52.62 -2.23 38.38
CA ASP A 1070 53.51 -1.45 37.53
C ASP A 1070 52.69 -1.05 36.30
N ASN A 1071 52.66 0.24 35.94
CA ASN A 1071 51.88 0.69 34.78
C ASN A 1071 52.25 -0.18 33.58
N VAL A 1072 51.30 -0.84 32.94
CA VAL A 1072 51.64 -1.79 31.89
C VAL A 1072 52.03 -1.00 30.66
N ILE A 1073 53.35 -0.86 30.46
CA ILE A 1073 53.91 -0.58 29.15
C ILE A 1073 53.80 -1.86 28.34
N ASP A 1074 53.08 -1.79 27.23
CA ASP A 1074 53.10 -2.80 26.18
C ASP A 1074 53.87 -2.21 25.00
N ALA A 1075 55.09 -2.70 24.80
CA ALA A 1075 55.89 -2.34 23.63
C ALA A 1075 55.59 -3.35 22.52
N VAL A 1076 55.07 -2.89 21.39
CA VAL A 1076 54.53 -3.74 20.33
C VAL A 1076 55.46 -3.77 19.11
N ASP A 1077 55.85 -4.96 18.65
CA ASP A 1077 56.75 -5.16 17.51
C ASP A 1077 56.34 -4.35 16.25
N ASP A 1078 57.15 -3.36 15.86
CA ASP A 1078 57.00 -2.61 14.60
C ASP A 1078 57.39 -3.44 13.36
N SER A 1079 56.79 -3.10 12.21
CA SER A 1079 57.31 -3.51 10.90
C SER A 1079 57.35 -2.34 9.90
N TYR A 1080 58.51 -2.12 9.29
CA TYR A 1080 58.71 -1.11 8.23
C TYR A 1080 59.39 -1.70 7.00
N ASN A 1081 59.03 -1.18 5.82
CA ASN A 1081 59.74 -1.45 4.58
C ASN A 1081 60.63 -0.25 4.23
N ALA A 1082 61.94 -0.48 4.12
CA ALA A 1082 62.92 0.56 3.79
C ALA A 1082 63.20 0.68 2.28
N GLY A 1083 62.59 -0.17 1.45
CA GLY A 1083 62.87 -0.27 0.03
C GLY A 1083 64.36 -0.55 -0.24
N ILE A 1084 64.92 0.12 -1.25
CA ILE A 1084 66.29 -0.15 -1.74
C ILE A 1084 67.21 1.03 -1.41
N GLY A 1085 67.46 1.24 -0.12
CA GLY A 1085 68.21 2.39 0.37
C GLY A 1085 68.73 2.22 1.79
N GLY A 1086 69.67 3.09 2.17
CA GLY A 1086 70.01 3.30 3.57
C GLY A 1086 69.87 4.77 3.90
N GLY A 1087 68.86 5.11 4.70
CA GLY A 1087 68.50 6.45 5.15
C GLY A 1087 67.40 6.39 6.20
N LEU A 1088 66.85 7.54 6.57
CA LEU A 1088 65.64 7.63 7.39
C LEU A 1088 64.45 7.01 6.64
N ILE A 1089 63.69 6.12 7.27
CA ILE A 1089 62.44 5.59 6.71
C ILE A 1089 61.36 6.68 6.88
N PRO A 1090 60.75 7.20 5.79
CA PRO A 1090 59.71 8.23 5.89
C PRO A 1090 58.55 7.79 6.78
N ASN A 1091 58.07 8.70 7.64
CA ASN A 1091 56.94 8.50 8.56
C ASN A 1091 57.07 7.33 9.56
N SER A 1092 58.24 6.70 9.68
CA SER A 1092 58.48 5.71 10.74
C SER A 1092 58.49 6.37 12.12
N ASN A 1093 57.82 5.76 13.09
CA ASN A 1093 57.84 6.15 14.50
C ASN A 1093 57.42 4.95 15.37
N VAL A 1094 58.36 4.40 16.14
CA VAL A 1094 58.18 3.17 16.94
C VAL A 1094 57.14 3.28 18.06
N LEU A 1095 56.60 4.47 18.31
CA LEU A 1095 55.67 4.73 19.42
C LEU A 1095 54.19 4.76 19.00
N LEU A 1096 53.87 4.51 17.72
CA LEU A 1096 52.50 4.69 17.21
C LEU A 1096 51.53 3.57 17.61
N ASN A 1097 52.06 2.39 17.91
CA ASN A 1097 51.37 1.16 18.29
C ASN A 1097 51.69 0.72 19.74
N ASP A 1098 52.62 1.40 20.42
CA ASP A 1098 52.97 1.18 21.82
C ASP A 1098 51.92 1.80 22.75
N THR A 1099 51.61 1.14 23.87
CA THR A 1099 50.65 1.66 24.86
C THR A 1099 51.22 1.70 26.29
N LEU A 1100 50.64 2.58 27.11
CA LEU A 1100 50.84 2.69 28.56
C LEU A 1100 49.45 2.62 29.19
N ASN A 1101 49.12 1.50 29.81
CA ASN A 1101 47.76 1.18 30.29
C ASN A 1101 46.72 1.33 29.17
N ASP A 1102 46.95 0.65 28.03
CA ASP A 1102 46.10 0.62 26.82
C ASP A 1102 45.90 1.98 26.11
N ALA A 1103 46.54 3.07 26.59
CA ALA A 1103 46.52 4.38 25.96
C ALA A 1103 47.78 4.62 25.09
N PRO A 1104 47.67 5.24 23.89
CA PRO A 1104 48.83 5.50 23.02
C PRO A 1104 49.91 6.37 23.68
N VAL A 1105 51.17 5.94 23.60
CA VAL A 1105 52.28 6.65 24.26
C VAL A 1105 52.88 7.78 23.42
N SER A 1106 53.47 8.77 24.10
CA SER A 1106 54.29 9.79 23.46
C SER A 1106 55.61 10.04 24.19
N LEU A 1107 56.52 10.79 23.55
CA LEU A 1107 57.85 11.12 24.11
C LEU A 1107 57.81 12.02 25.37
N SER A 1108 56.64 12.48 25.84
CA SER A 1108 56.51 13.06 27.19
C SER A 1108 56.29 12.02 28.28
N ASP A 1109 55.83 10.84 27.91
CA ASP A 1109 55.25 9.83 28.81
C ASP A 1109 56.22 8.64 28.97
N VAL A 1110 57.06 8.40 27.95
CA VAL A 1110 58.11 7.37 27.95
C VAL A 1110 59.51 7.90 27.61
N ILE A 1111 60.52 7.23 28.14
CA ILE A 1111 61.94 7.36 27.81
C ILE A 1111 62.29 6.27 26.80
N LEU A 1112 62.34 6.64 25.52
CA LEU A 1112 62.77 5.74 24.45
C LEU A 1112 64.30 5.55 24.45
N SER A 1113 64.75 4.31 24.33
CA SER A 1113 66.16 3.97 24.12
C SER A 1113 66.34 2.78 23.17
N SER A 1114 67.44 2.75 22.43
CA SER A 1114 67.83 1.60 21.61
C SER A 1114 69.35 1.43 21.61
N THR A 1115 69.83 0.24 21.24
CA THR A 1115 71.26 0.03 20.92
C THR A 1115 71.42 -0.09 19.40
N PRO A 1116 71.97 0.94 18.72
CA PRO A 1116 72.13 0.92 17.27
C PRO A 1116 72.91 -0.31 16.78
N THR A 1117 72.39 -0.98 15.75
CA THR A 1117 73.08 -2.10 15.10
C THR A 1117 74.01 -1.58 14.00
N ASN A 1118 74.67 -2.48 13.24
CA ASN A 1118 75.44 -2.04 12.07
C ASN A 1118 74.54 -1.71 10.86
N GLN A 1119 73.22 -1.92 10.99
CA GLN A 1119 72.24 -1.86 9.91
C GLN A 1119 71.09 -0.90 10.22
N LEU A 1120 70.63 -0.81 11.47
CA LEU A 1120 69.47 -0.04 11.89
C LEU A 1120 69.80 0.86 13.09
N THR A 1121 69.07 1.97 13.21
CA THR A 1121 69.13 2.91 14.33
C THR A 1121 67.72 3.45 14.57
N VAL A 1122 67.22 3.35 15.80
CA VAL A 1122 66.04 4.13 16.24
C VAL A 1122 66.55 5.45 16.81
N ASN A 1123 66.00 6.56 16.35
CA ASN A 1123 66.39 7.92 16.71
C ASN A 1123 65.70 8.37 18.01
N GLU A 1124 66.18 9.46 18.63
CA GLU A 1124 65.61 10.05 19.85
C GLU A 1124 64.18 10.59 19.68
N ASP A 1125 63.69 10.72 18.44
CA ASP A 1125 62.34 11.15 18.08
C ASP A 1125 61.40 10.00 17.68
N GLY A 1126 61.81 8.75 17.91
CA GLY A 1126 61.06 7.54 17.56
C GLY A 1126 61.28 7.04 16.13
N SER A 1127 61.89 7.83 15.25
CA SER A 1127 62.03 7.47 13.84
C SER A 1127 63.14 6.45 13.54
N VAL A 1128 62.97 5.62 12.51
CA VAL A 1128 63.87 4.50 12.20
C VAL A 1128 64.75 4.81 10.98
N THR A 1129 66.06 4.57 11.12
CA THR A 1129 67.08 4.85 10.10
C THR A 1129 67.87 3.61 9.73
N VAL A 1130 67.94 3.30 8.44
CA VAL A 1130 68.77 2.23 7.87
C VAL A 1130 70.15 2.77 7.49
N SER A 1131 71.20 2.04 7.87
CA SER A 1131 72.59 2.37 7.53
C SER A 1131 72.88 2.15 6.05
N SER A 1132 73.57 3.12 5.44
CA SER A 1132 73.96 3.07 4.02
C SER A 1132 74.82 1.84 3.70
N GLY A 1133 74.39 1.06 2.70
CA GLY A 1133 75.07 -0.16 2.25
C GLY A 1133 74.60 -1.47 2.91
N THR A 1134 73.54 -1.41 3.73
CA THR A 1134 72.80 -2.61 4.18
C THR A 1134 72.35 -3.44 2.97
N GLN A 1135 72.48 -4.77 3.05
CA GLN A 1135 72.12 -5.67 1.95
C GLN A 1135 70.61 -5.93 1.95
N PRO A 1136 70.02 -6.47 0.88
CA PRO A 1136 68.64 -6.95 0.92
C PRO A 1136 68.45 -8.08 1.94
N GLY A 1137 67.29 -8.06 2.60
CA GLY A 1137 66.90 -9.00 3.64
C GLY A 1137 66.20 -8.32 4.81
N THR A 1138 65.69 -9.13 5.73
CA THR A 1138 65.03 -8.68 6.95
C THR A 1138 66.07 -8.44 8.06
N TYR A 1139 65.99 -7.27 8.69
CA TYR A 1139 66.82 -6.89 9.83
C TYR A 1139 65.93 -6.54 11.02
N THR A 1140 66.38 -6.82 12.24
CA THR A 1140 65.69 -6.41 13.46
C THR A 1140 66.58 -5.53 14.34
N ILE A 1141 65.96 -4.59 15.05
CA ILE A 1141 66.58 -3.83 16.14
C ILE A 1141 65.61 -3.80 17.32
N GLU A 1142 66.11 -4.19 18.49
CA GLU A 1142 65.38 -4.11 19.76
C GLU A 1142 65.46 -2.67 20.28
N TYR A 1143 64.32 -2.14 20.71
CA TYR A 1143 64.23 -0.89 21.46
C TYR A 1143 63.57 -1.15 22.82
N THR A 1144 63.67 -0.17 23.71
CA THR A 1144 63.13 -0.23 25.06
C THR A 1144 62.47 1.10 25.35
N ILE A 1145 61.19 1.07 25.70
CA ILE A 1145 60.49 2.20 26.28
C ILE A 1145 60.34 1.96 27.79
N CYS A 1146 60.78 2.95 28.56
CA CYS A 1146 60.60 2.98 30.01
C CYS A 1146 59.67 4.13 30.38
N GLU A 1147 58.88 3.99 31.43
CA GLU A 1147 57.98 5.06 31.85
C GLU A 1147 58.78 6.30 32.31
N ALA A 1148 58.37 7.50 31.89
CA ALA A 1148 59.06 8.73 32.28
C ALA A 1148 58.85 9.08 33.77
N GLY A 1149 57.73 8.62 34.35
CA GLY A 1149 57.44 8.70 35.79
C GLY A 1149 58.22 7.67 36.61
N ASN A 1150 58.29 6.43 36.13
CA ASN A 1150 58.94 5.30 36.77
C ASN A 1150 59.96 4.60 35.84
N PRO A 1151 61.24 5.05 35.78
CA PRO A 1151 62.23 4.49 34.85
C PRO A 1151 62.71 3.06 35.12
N ASP A 1152 62.21 2.40 36.17
CA ASP A 1152 62.44 0.97 36.43
C ASP A 1152 61.32 0.09 35.80
N ASN A 1153 60.20 0.71 35.38
CA ASN A 1153 59.13 0.10 34.60
C ASN A 1153 59.40 0.29 33.10
N CYS A 1154 59.68 -0.79 32.38
CA CYS A 1154 60.03 -0.77 30.96
C CYS A 1154 59.59 -2.05 30.25
N ASP A 1155 59.29 -1.93 28.96
CA ASP A 1155 59.14 -3.08 28.06
C ASP A 1155 59.98 -2.94 26.78
N THR A 1156 60.12 -4.04 26.03
CA THR A 1156 61.01 -4.15 24.87
C THR A 1156 60.33 -4.78 23.66
N ALA A 1157 60.21 -4.01 22.59
CA ALA A 1157 59.79 -4.47 21.27
C ALA A 1157 60.96 -4.51 20.27
N THR A 1158 60.71 -5.16 19.14
CA THR A 1158 61.63 -5.21 18.02
C THR A 1158 61.04 -4.54 16.79
N VAL A 1159 61.81 -3.61 16.21
CA VAL A 1159 61.53 -3.10 14.88
C VAL A 1159 62.05 -4.09 13.85
N GLN A 1160 61.15 -4.68 13.07
CA GLN A 1160 61.50 -5.41 11.86
C GLN A 1160 61.57 -4.45 10.67
N VAL A 1161 62.72 -4.40 9.99
CA VAL A 1161 62.89 -3.64 8.76
C VAL A 1161 63.24 -4.58 7.61
N VAL A 1162 62.38 -4.63 6.61
CA VAL A 1162 62.65 -5.30 5.34
C VAL A 1162 63.40 -4.34 4.42
N VAL A 1163 64.57 -4.77 3.93
CA VAL A 1163 65.34 -4.08 2.89
C VAL A 1163 65.20 -4.89 1.60
N GLU A 1164 64.67 -4.29 0.55
CA GLU A 1164 64.30 -5.01 -0.67
C GLU A 1164 65.46 -5.22 -1.65
N ALA A 1165 65.30 -6.21 -2.53
CA ALA A 1165 66.23 -6.52 -3.60
C ALA A 1165 65.71 -6.02 -4.96
N ILE A 1166 66.63 -5.59 -5.82
CA ILE A 1166 66.35 -5.49 -7.25
C ILE A 1166 66.20 -6.91 -7.80
N GLU A 1167 65.05 -7.24 -8.38
CA GLU A 1167 64.74 -8.58 -8.88
C GLU A 1167 64.32 -8.55 -10.34
N VAL A 1168 64.96 -9.36 -11.19
CA VAL A 1168 64.58 -9.56 -12.59
C VAL A 1168 63.60 -10.74 -12.69
N ASN A 1169 62.36 -10.50 -13.11
CA ASN A 1169 61.37 -11.57 -13.28
C ASN A 1169 61.88 -12.60 -14.30
N GLN A 1170 61.81 -13.89 -13.99
CA GLN A 1170 62.42 -14.95 -14.80
C GLN A 1170 61.49 -15.58 -15.85
N MET A 1171 60.28 -15.05 -16.02
CA MET A 1171 59.32 -15.49 -17.04
C MET A 1171 58.84 -14.33 -17.92
N LEU A 1172 58.57 -14.63 -19.18
CA LEU A 1172 58.19 -13.69 -20.23
C LEU A 1172 57.25 -14.38 -21.22
N THR A 1173 56.06 -13.83 -21.45
CA THR A 1173 55.00 -14.37 -22.34
C THR A 1173 54.50 -13.29 -23.30
N PRO A 1174 55.22 -13.00 -24.42
CA PRO A 1174 54.82 -11.95 -25.35
C PRO A 1174 53.71 -12.43 -26.31
N ASN A 1175 52.48 -12.48 -25.81
CA ASN A 1175 51.26 -12.93 -26.49
C ASN A 1175 50.27 -11.78 -26.79
N GLY A 1176 50.36 -10.64 -26.10
CA GLY A 1176 49.49 -9.47 -26.28
C GLY A 1176 48.35 -9.32 -25.27
N ASP A 1177 48.30 -10.10 -24.20
CA ASP A 1177 47.29 -10.01 -23.12
C ASP A 1177 47.63 -8.99 -22.02
N LEU A 1178 48.71 -8.22 -22.20
CA LEU A 1178 49.29 -7.27 -21.24
C LEU A 1178 49.91 -7.89 -19.97
N LYS A 1179 49.85 -9.22 -19.77
CA LYS A 1179 50.35 -9.95 -18.59
C LYS A 1179 51.69 -10.64 -18.90
N ASN A 1180 52.78 -10.05 -18.41
CA ASN A 1180 54.18 -10.48 -18.66
C ASN A 1180 54.62 -10.39 -20.15
N ASP A 1181 54.03 -9.49 -20.93
CA ASP A 1181 54.39 -9.23 -22.34
C ASP A 1181 55.83 -8.72 -22.54
N PHE A 1182 56.43 -8.12 -21.49
CA PHE A 1182 57.83 -7.69 -21.45
C PHE A 1182 58.49 -8.07 -20.12
N LEU A 1183 59.83 -8.10 -20.12
CA LEU A 1183 60.62 -8.49 -18.95
C LEU A 1183 60.53 -7.43 -17.84
N PHE A 1184 59.71 -7.65 -16.84
CA PHE A 1184 59.59 -6.74 -15.70
C PHE A 1184 60.76 -6.91 -14.71
N ILE A 1185 61.32 -5.80 -14.21
CA ILE A 1185 62.37 -5.79 -13.18
C ILE A 1185 61.88 -4.97 -11.98
N ARG A 1186 61.68 -5.61 -10.82
CA ARG A 1186 61.24 -4.91 -9.59
C ARG A 1186 62.33 -3.97 -9.08
N GLY A 1187 61.93 -2.76 -8.65
CA GLY A 1187 62.82 -1.75 -8.07
C GLY A 1187 63.61 -0.87 -9.05
N THR A 1188 63.24 -0.83 -10.34
CA THR A 1188 63.94 -0.03 -11.38
C THR A 1188 64.09 1.46 -11.04
N GLU A 1189 63.14 2.02 -10.32
CA GLU A 1189 63.04 3.40 -9.85
C GLU A 1189 64.15 3.78 -8.85
N TYR A 1190 64.74 2.81 -8.15
CA TYR A 1190 65.88 3.01 -7.26
C TYR A 1190 67.25 2.93 -7.99
N ILE A 1191 67.24 2.68 -9.29
CA ILE A 1191 68.45 2.52 -10.12
C ILE A 1191 68.83 3.85 -10.80
N LYS A 1192 70.03 4.36 -10.52
CA LYS A 1192 70.59 5.56 -11.15
C LYS A 1192 71.02 5.35 -12.59
N SER A 1193 71.58 4.18 -12.89
CA SER A 1193 71.91 3.76 -14.25
C SER A 1193 71.99 2.25 -14.34
N SER A 1194 71.70 1.67 -15.52
CA SER A 1194 71.81 0.22 -15.72
C SER A 1194 72.24 -0.18 -17.12
N THR A 1195 72.57 -1.46 -17.27
CA THR A 1195 72.85 -2.13 -18.53
C THR A 1195 72.43 -3.59 -18.44
N ILE A 1196 71.33 -3.97 -19.11
CA ILE A 1196 70.92 -5.37 -19.27
C ILE A 1196 71.40 -5.93 -20.60
N LYS A 1197 71.85 -7.17 -20.60
CA LYS A 1197 72.33 -7.92 -21.77
C LYS A 1197 71.77 -9.31 -21.75
N ILE A 1198 71.04 -9.69 -22.80
CA ILE A 1198 70.39 -10.99 -22.90
C ILE A 1198 71.03 -11.80 -24.03
N PHE A 1199 71.28 -13.07 -23.76
CA PHE A 1199 71.98 -14.02 -24.61
C PHE A 1199 71.12 -15.26 -24.83
N ASN A 1200 71.17 -15.81 -26.04
CA ASN A 1200 70.58 -17.13 -26.30
C ASN A 1200 71.49 -18.27 -25.77
N ARG A 1201 70.97 -19.50 -25.77
CA ARG A 1201 71.70 -20.72 -25.34
C ARG A 1201 73.07 -21.00 -25.98
N TRP A 1202 73.44 -20.29 -27.05
CA TRP A 1202 74.75 -20.38 -27.69
C TRP A 1202 75.71 -19.23 -27.30
N GLY A 1203 75.33 -18.40 -26.33
CA GLY A 1203 76.10 -17.23 -25.88
C GLY A 1203 76.08 -16.06 -26.87
N THR A 1204 75.14 -16.04 -27.83
CA THR A 1204 74.98 -14.90 -28.76
C THR A 1204 74.03 -13.89 -28.15
N MET A 1205 74.48 -12.63 -28.06
CA MET A 1205 73.68 -11.51 -27.54
C MET A 1205 72.51 -11.22 -28.48
N VAL A 1206 71.30 -11.19 -27.92
CA VAL A 1206 70.04 -10.93 -28.63
C VAL A 1206 69.40 -9.59 -28.23
N PHE A 1207 69.72 -9.06 -27.05
CA PHE A 1207 69.28 -7.76 -26.56
C PHE A 1207 70.38 -7.09 -25.72
N GLU A 1208 70.50 -5.77 -25.82
CA GLU A 1208 71.34 -4.91 -24.98
C GLU A 1208 70.60 -3.57 -24.82
N ALA A 1209 70.32 -3.17 -23.58
CA ALA A 1209 69.73 -1.87 -23.25
C ALA A 1209 70.49 -1.23 -22.09
N ASN A 1210 70.57 0.10 -22.10
CA ASN A 1210 71.12 0.90 -20.99
C ASN A 1210 69.98 1.71 -20.38
N ASN A 1211 69.91 1.80 -19.04
CA ASN A 1211 68.83 2.41 -18.27
C ASN A 1211 67.47 1.75 -18.57
N TYR A 1212 67.33 0.50 -18.13
CA TYR A 1212 66.07 -0.25 -18.16
C TYR A 1212 65.08 0.33 -17.14
N ASP A 1213 63.84 0.58 -17.54
CA ASP A 1213 62.88 1.40 -16.79
C ASP A 1213 61.44 0.86 -16.74
N ASN A 1214 61.21 -0.40 -17.13
CA ASN A 1214 59.89 -1.07 -17.24
C ASN A 1214 58.81 -0.37 -18.11
N ILE A 1215 59.06 0.81 -18.66
CA ILE A 1215 58.05 1.63 -19.35
C ILE A 1215 58.47 1.86 -20.81
N ASN A 1216 59.64 2.47 -21.05
CA ASN A 1216 60.04 2.93 -22.39
C ASN A 1216 61.14 2.05 -23.02
N ASN A 1217 61.91 1.33 -22.20
CA ASN A 1217 63.15 0.68 -22.60
C ASN A 1217 63.20 -0.79 -22.17
N VAL A 1218 62.16 -1.53 -22.58
CA VAL A 1218 61.91 -2.92 -22.15
C VAL A 1218 62.35 -3.97 -23.17
N PHE A 1219 62.45 -5.23 -22.71
CA PHE A 1219 62.64 -6.41 -23.53
C PHE A 1219 61.31 -7.16 -23.73
N ASP A 1220 60.71 -6.94 -24.89
CA ASP A 1220 59.45 -7.52 -25.41
C ASP A 1220 59.66 -8.88 -26.11
N GLY A 1221 60.73 -9.60 -25.78
CA GLY A 1221 61.13 -10.83 -26.46
C GLY A 1221 61.64 -10.65 -27.90
N ARG A 1222 61.76 -9.42 -28.44
CA ARG A 1222 62.30 -9.17 -29.80
C ARG A 1222 63.81 -8.93 -29.82
N VAL A 1223 64.45 -9.30 -30.93
CA VAL A 1223 65.90 -9.12 -31.15
C VAL A 1223 66.22 -7.65 -31.40
N ARG A 1224 66.93 -7.00 -30.46
CA ARG A 1224 67.45 -5.63 -30.61
C ARG A 1224 68.99 -5.54 -30.56
N GLY A 1225 69.68 -6.68 -30.38
CA GLY A 1225 71.15 -6.80 -30.34
C GLY A 1225 71.81 -7.25 -31.66
N LYS A 1226 73.15 -7.32 -31.67
CA LYS A 1226 73.96 -7.75 -32.84
C LYS A 1226 73.99 -9.27 -33.04
N SER A 1227 72.82 -9.86 -33.27
CA SER A 1227 72.64 -11.28 -33.60
C SER A 1227 72.75 -11.55 -35.11
N ALA A 1228 72.68 -12.83 -35.50
CA ALA A 1228 72.54 -13.28 -36.90
C ALA A 1228 71.08 -13.50 -37.32
N ILE A 1229 70.13 -13.17 -36.45
CA ILE A 1229 68.67 -13.13 -36.66
C ILE A 1229 68.30 -11.70 -37.09
N SER A 1230 67.18 -11.49 -37.80
CA SER A 1230 66.77 -10.13 -38.19
C SER A 1230 66.47 -9.28 -36.95
N VAL A 1231 66.75 -7.99 -37.03
CA VAL A 1231 66.40 -7.03 -35.98
C VAL A 1231 64.87 -6.86 -35.97
N ASN A 1232 64.30 -6.82 -34.77
CA ASN A 1232 62.87 -6.82 -34.44
C ASN A 1232 62.10 -8.14 -34.67
N ASP A 1233 62.75 -9.23 -35.11
CA ASP A 1233 62.11 -10.55 -35.05
C ASP A 1233 61.92 -10.97 -33.58
N TYR A 1234 60.79 -11.59 -33.25
CA TYR A 1234 60.60 -12.27 -31.97
C TYR A 1234 61.55 -13.46 -31.83
N LEU A 1235 62.04 -13.66 -30.62
CA LEU A 1235 62.82 -14.83 -30.26
C LEU A 1235 61.92 -16.08 -30.13
N PRO A 1236 62.41 -17.27 -30.52
CA PRO A 1236 61.68 -18.52 -30.30
C PRO A 1236 61.60 -18.85 -28.80
N ALA A 1237 60.54 -19.54 -28.39
CA ALA A 1237 60.37 -19.99 -27.01
C ALA A 1237 61.55 -20.85 -26.52
N GLY A 1238 61.92 -20.66 -25.25
CA GLY A 1238 63.02 -21.36 -24.59
C GLY A 1238 63.77 -20.49 -23.58
N ILE A 1239 64.86 -21.06 -23.05
CA ILE A 1239 65.68 -20.43 -22.01
C ILE A 1239 66.73 -19.49 -22.62
N TYR A 1240 66.74 -18.26 -22.13
CA TYR A 1240 67.73 -17.21 -22.38
C TYR A 1240 68.48 -16.89 -21.08
N PHE A 1241 69.63 -16.26 -21.18
CA PHE A 1241 70.47 -15.88 -20.03
C PHE A 1241 70.70 -14.37 -20.04
N TYR A 1242 70.52 -13.70 -18.91
CA TYR A 1242 70.75 -12.26 -18.79
C TYR A 1242 71.98 -11.92 -17.94
N ILE A 1243 72.51 -10.72 -18.15
CA ILE A 1243 73.44 -10.05 -17.24
C ILE A 1243 72.93 -8.63 -17.08
N PHE A 1244 72.44 -8.30 -15.89
CA PHE A 1244 71.95 -6.99 -15.51
C PHE A 1244 72.95 -6.32 -14.60
N ASN A 1245 73.57 -5.23 -15.08
CA ASN A 1245 74.46 -4.41 -14.28
C ASN A 1245 73.70 -3.14 -13.92
N TYR A 1246 73.72 -2.72 -12.67
CA TYR A 1246 72.98 -1.55 -12.22
C TYR A 1246 73.74 -0.79 -11.13
N GLU A 1247 73.48 0.51 -11.01
CA GLU A 1247 74.10 1.40 -10.02
C GLU A 1247 73.00 2.06 -9.19
N THR A 1248 73.06 1.95 -7.87
CA THR A 1248 72.14 2.61 -6.92
C THR A 1248 72.88 3.74 -6.19
N GLU A 1249 72.22 4.38 -5.21
CA GLU A 1249 72.88 5.26 -4.24
C GLU A 1249 74.10 4.62 -3.54
N GLN A 1250 74.11 3.29 -3.39
CA GLN A 1250 75.04 2.54 -2.53
C GLN A 1250 76.26 1.97 -3.30
N GLY A 1251 76.18 1.84 -4.63
CA GLY A 1251 77.26 1.28 -5.45
C GLY A 1251 76.78 0.64 -6.75
N SER A 1252 77.71 -0.03 -7.44
CA SER A 1252 77.42 -0.79 -8.68
C SER A 1252 77.35 -2.29 -8.41
N PHE A 1253 76.32 -2.93 -8.95
CA PHE A 1253 75.98 -4.34 -8.75
C PHE A 1253 75.83 -5.05 -10.11
N THR A 1254 75.93 -6.39 -10.08
CA THR A 1254 75.68 -7.25 -11.24
C THR A 1254 74.86 -8.44 -10.79
N ASP A 1255 73.68 -8.57 -11.38
CA ASP A 1255 72.84 -9.76 -11.33
C ASP A 1255 72.88 -10.49 -12.68
N SER A 1256 72.75 -11.82 -12.69
CA SER A 1256 72.81 -12.61 -13.91
C SER A 1256 72.29 -14.04 -13.71
N GLU A 1257 71.09 -14.31 -14.22
CA GLU A 1257 70.46 -15.63 -14.15
C GLU A 1257 69.77 -15.95 -15.50
N TYR A 1258 68.81 -16.86 -15.50
CA TYR A 1258 68.06 -17.25 -16.69
C TYR A 1258 66.70 -16.55 -16.75
N ILE A 1259 66.18 -16.42 -17.96
CA ILE A 1259 64.79 -16.02 -18.23
C ILE A 1259 64.18 -17.03 -19.21
N TYR A 1260 62.97 -17.49 -18.92
CA TYR A 1260 62.20 -18.36 -19.80
C TYR A 1260 61.24 -17.52 -20.63
N LEU A 1261 61.41 -17.58 -21.95
CA LEU A 1261 60.51 -16.97 -22.92
C LEU A 1261 59.54 -18.05 -23.41
N SER A 1262 58.26 -17.87 -23.15
CA SER A 1262 57.17 -18.60 -23.83
C SER A 1262 56.42 -17.63 -24.75
N ARG A 1263 55.55 -18.17 -25.60
CA ARG A 1263 54.60 -17.41 -26.44
C ARG A 1263 53.31 -18.22 -26.52
#